data_AF-A0A813QCC9-F1
#
_entry.id   AF-A0A813QCC9-F1
#
_cell.length_a   1.000
_cell.length_b   1.000
_cell.length_c   1.000
_cell.angle_alpha   90.00
_cell.angle_beta   90.00
_cell.angle_gamma   90.00
#
_symmetry.space_group_name_H-M   'P 1'
#
loop_
_entity.id
_entity.type
_entity.pdbx_description
1 polymer ?
#
loop_
_entity_poly.entity_id
_entity_poly.type
_entity_poly.pdbx_seq_one_letter_code
_entity_poly.pdbx_strand_id
1 'polypeptide(L)'
;MYIHHRYLSFLIILIYSSYIVCQRSSPLKVEKDAAVYELLEKYHHYTELDRLLQQWGKNYTKIAQILNIGRSVTGRSLFVMHLTLPLVTDIEKEQDEKQLLKPKFKYVANMHGDETIGREMMIALIYYLLLNSKSDTRINRLLSTTDIYIMPSMNPDGFESSTEGLCDSGKIYGRGNANNVDLNRNFPSQFKPLKPLTNGTMTDIFYQRQPETIALMKWILKENFVLSANLHGGSLVASYPYDETIHHTDRTYGQSPDDSLFRYLARIYANKHLTMSKGEGCAAEFSGGITNGAQWYDVPGGMQDFNYLNSNAFEITLELSCCKYPSATDGILQKEWDNNKEALLSYMEMSHLGIKGFIRDAKTHTGISGALIQVEGVLHPVRSVKYGAYWRLLLPGLHNITVTASGYLPQTEFNVNVTNENLTNALRLDFNLQPISPDTLSAVKDVSSINDVYNLLSTYAEKLMNTSRENVLKTLIEPTTKFQYHNYDSMVEKLKELNNQYPNITSLYTIGKSNEKHDLWVMVISDQPLIHEPGEPEVRYIGNIHGDESVGRECLIFFIEYLCINYEKNEYITQLINNIRIHIMPTMNPDGFEYEYKQTEHAQGPGRLNANHIDLNRNFPKIELESLNNQNDNDIVIPKQNTDNNNNKYYLDELTNTQKNLEPEVRAVMHWSIIYPFVLSANLHGGALVANYPFDKKIENSNRKESKSPDDQTFQMLSKAYSYAHPSMYKGNACIRFNNGITNGAAWYVVDGGMQDWSYAYTSDMEITIELGCNKYPDETDLKSYWDDNKGALLAYITQVVHGIRGFVFDSKTKIPLSGVIIHVHGIQHNVSSYRDGDFFRLLTPGTYDITAERIGYQSETKQSILIGSQSSTYVEFKLKRKDFLNNDNNNKNDTKGIFSTFVNATSTNVRTLFYRIKEFILHQKLFLIIAGICALVLSIIFAIVVINLRFCQGSTSRGHTGFQRYEPLVQDEGDLPIMERHNGRKALRNNHIIGSESSDDEDDHTLFSSKINKSMISS
;
A
#
# COMPACT_ATOMS: atom_id res chain seq x y z
N MET A 1 68.43 -39.11 16.73
CA MET A 1 67.83 -38.21 17.75
C MET A 1 67.02 -37.01 17.20
N TYR A 2 66.98 -36.73 15.89
CA TYR A 2 66.28 -35.52 15.39
C TYR A 2 64.79 -35.69 15.01
N ILE A 3 64.26 -36.92 14.99
CA ILE A 3 62.89 -37.21 14.52
C ILE A 3 61.87 -37.24 15.69
N HIS A 4 62.24 -37.78 16.85
CA HIS A 4 61.31 -37.87 18.00
C HIS A 4 60.89 -36.51 18.58
N HIS A 5 61.73 -35.47 18.50
CA HIS A 5 61.36 -34.14 19.00
C HIS A 5 60.24 -33.48 18.20
N ARG A 6 60.13 -33.72 16.87
CA ARG A 6 59.07 -33.09 16.07
C ARG A 6 57.69 -33.67 16.37
N TYR A 7 57.57 -34.97 16.56
CA TYR A 7 56.28 -35.60 16.92
C TYR A 7 55.83 -35.21 18.33
N LEU A 8 56.75 -35.15 19.30
CA LEU A 8 56.40 -34.73 20.66
C LEU A 8 55.96 -33.25 20.70
N SER A 9 56.65 -32.36 19.97
CA SER A 9 56.21 -30.97 19.82
C SER A 9 54.89 -30.82 19.08
N PHE A 10 54.61 -31.63 18.05
CA PHE A 10 53.30 -31.62 17.36
C PHE A 10 52.17 -32.10 18.26
N LEU A 11 52.40 -33.17 19.05
CA LEU A 11 51.42 -33.68 20.00
C LEU A 11 51.16 -32.67 21.13
N ILE A 12 52.22 -32.05 21.66
CA ILE A 12 52.09 -30.98 22.65
C ILE A 12 51.34 -29.78 22.06
N ILE A 13 51.62 -29.37 20.81
CA ILE A 13 50.89 -28.27 20.15
C ILE A 13 49.42 -28.64 19.91
N LEU A 14 49.09 -29.88 19.55
CA LEU A 14 47.70 -30.35 19.39
C LEU A 14 46.95 -30.44 20.73
N ILE A 15 47.63 -30.85 21.80
CA ILE A 15 47.08 -30.89 23.16
C ILE A 15 46.93 -29.45 23.70
N TYR A 16 47.91 -28.57 23.48
CA TYR A 16 47.79 -27.15 23.85
C TYR A 16 46.75 -26.41 23.00
N SER A 17 46.59 -26.73 21.72
CA SER A 17 45.56 -26.09 20.89
C SER A 17 44.17 -26.56 21.26
N SER A 18 43.97 -27.84 21.56
CA SER A 18 42.68 -28.33 22.09
C SER A 18 42.41 -27.83 23.52
N TYR A 19 43.42 -27.68 24.37
CA TYR A 19 43.29 -27.08 25.69
C TYR A 19 43.01 -25.57 25.64
N ILE A 20 43.64 -24.81 24.72
CA ILE A 20 43.37 -23.38 24.49
C ILE A 20 42.00 -23.17 23.82
N VAL A 21 41.56 -24.07 22.93
CA VAL A 21 40.20 -24.03 22.38
C VAL A 21 39.17 -24.30 23.48
N CYS A 22 39.43 -25.25 24.38
CA CYS A 22 38.57 -25.52 25.54
C CYS A 22 38.56 -24.36 26.56
N GLN A 23 39.68 -23.65 26.74
CA GLN A 23 39.76 -22.47 27.62
C GLN A 23 39.26 -21.16 26.99
N ARG A 24 38.94 -21.12 25.68
CA ARG A 24 38.41 -19.89 25.03
C ARG A 24 36.93 -19.64 25.30
N SER A 25 36.19 -20.63 25.76
CA SER A 25 34.88 -20.47 26.40
C SER A 25 35.06 -20.38 27.91
N SER A 26 34.89 -19.18 28.48
CA SER A 26 34.91 -19.01 29.95
C SER A 26 33.84 -19.89 30.62
N PRO A 27 34.07 -20.47 31.82
CA PRO A 27 33.09 -21.30 32.52
C PRO A 27 31.70 -20.64 32.64
N LEU A 28 31.68 -19.33 32.94
CA LEU A 28 30.47 -18.50 33.00
C LEU A 28 29.69 -18.39 31.68
N LYS A 29 30.30 -18.63 30.51
CA LYS A 29 29.58 -18.62 29.23
C LYS A 29 28.88 -19.96 29.01
N VAL A 30 29.58 -21.06 29.30
CA VAL A 30 29.01 -22.43 29.25
C VAL A 30 27.83 -22.56 30.22
N GLU A 31 27.96 -22.03 31.44
CA GLU A 31 26.89 -22.02 32.45
C GLU A 31 25.65 -21.21 32.02
N LYS A 32 25.84 -20.09 31.30
CA LYS A 32 24.74 -19.26 30.79
C LYS A 32 24.03 -19.87 29.59
N ASP A 33 24.78 -20.49 28.67
CA ASP A 33 24.20 -21.23 27.56
C ASP A 33 23.41 -22.45 28.09
N ALA A 34 23.94 -23.14 29.10
CA ALA A 34 23.22 -24.22 29.80
C ALA A 34 21.91 -23.76 30.46
N ALA A 35 21.88 -22.58 31.10
CA ALA A 35 20.64 -22.03 31.67
C ALA A 35 19.55 -21.70 30.63
N VAL A 36 19.93 -21.40 29.38
CA VAL A 36 18.97 -21.24 28.27
C VAL A 36 18.51 -22.62 27.75
N TYR A 37 19.39 -23.63 27.74
CA TYR A 37 18.99 -24.99 27.39
C TYR A 37 18.06 -25.64 28.44
N GLU A 38 18.27 -25.40 29.74
CA GLU A 38 17.36 -25.82 30.83
C GLU A 38 15.97 -25.18 30.67
N LEU A 39 15.92 -23.88 30.36
CA LEU A 39 14.66 -23.19 30.05
C LEU A 39 13.93 -23.86 28.88
N LEU A 40 14.65 -24.32 27.85
CA LEU A 40 14.09 -24.95 26.66
C LEU A 40 13.79 -26.46 26.82
N GLU A 41 13.81 -27.03 28.03
CA GLU A 41 13.40 -28.43 28.25
C GLU A 41 11.89 -28.67 28.05
N LYS A 42 11.08 -27.61 27.98
CA LYS A 42 9.63 -27.67 27.80
C LYS A 42 9.05 -26.41 27.16
N TYR A 43 7.79 -26.48 26.74
CA TYR A 43 6.99 -25.32 26.36
C TYR A 43 6.47 -24.54 27.58
N HIS A 44 6.33 -23.23 27.42
CA HIS A 44 5.84 -22.34 28.48
C HIS A 44 4.39 -21.92 28.25
N HIS A 45 3.47 -22.52 29.00
CA HIS A 45 2.09 -22.07 29.06
C HIS A 45 1.97 -20.63 29.58
N TYR A 46 0.86 -19.97 29.26
CA TYR A 46 0.63 -18.54 29.47
C TYR A 46 0.90 -18.08 30.91
N THR A 47 0.50 -18.88 31.90
CA THR A 47 0.73 -18.56 33.32
C THR A 47 2.19 -18.68 33.76
N GLU A 48 2.99 -19.49 33.06
CA GLU A 48 4.45 -19.57 33.27
C GLU A 48 5.16 -18.43 32.56
N LEU A 49 4.76 -18.13 31.32
CA LEU A 49 5.25 -16.99 30.55
C LEU A 49 5.04 -15.66 31.28
N ASP A 50 3.84 -15.39 31.81
CA ASP A 50 3.57 -14.19 32.62
C ASP A 50 4.54 -14.13 33.82
N ARG A 51 4.66 -15.21 34.61
CA ARG A 51 5.59 -15.26 35.75
C ARG A 51 7.04 -14.97 35.36
N LEU A 52 7.53 -15.56 34.27
CA LEU A 52 8.90 -15.35 33.77
C LEU A 52 9.12 -13.88 33.38
N LEU A 53 8.25 -13.30 32.55
CA LEU A 53 8.39 -11.91 32.11
C LEU A 53 8.28 -10.93 33.30
N GLN A 54 7.38 -11.18 34.26
CA GLN A 54 7.25 -10.37 35.48
C GLN A 54 8.49 -10.48 36.38
N GLN A 55 9.06 -11.69 36.51
CA GLN A 55 10.28 -11.94 37.28
C GLN A 55 11.49 -11.25 36.64
N TRP A 56 11.65 -11.36 35.32
CA TRP A 56 12.74 -10.72 34.59
C TRP A 56 12.65 -9.19 34.62
N GLY A 57 11.46 -8.61 34.44
CA GLY A 57 11.25 -7.16 34.60
C GLY A 57 11.61 -6.65 36.01
N LYS A 58 11.38 -7.46 37.06
CA LYS A 58 11.77 -7.14 38.44
C LYS A 58 13.25 -7.35 38.75
N ASN A 59 13.88 -8.36 38.14
CA ASN A 59 15.28 -8.70 38.40
C ASN A 59 16.26 -7.86 37.57
N TYR A 60 15.83 -7.35 36.42
CA TYR A 60 16.68 -6.62 35.46
C TYR A 60 16.17 -5.19 35.20
N THR A 61 15.65 -4.49 36.22
CA THR A 61 15.02 -3.15 36.13
C THR A 61 15.84 -2.04 35.46
N LYS A 62 17.16 -2.21 35.25
CA LYS A 62 18.02 -1.26 34.52
C LYS A 62 18.09 -1.52 33.01
N ILE A 63 17.51 -2.62 32.56
CA ILE A 63 17.59 -3.14 31.18
C ILE A 63 16.20 -3.50 30.64
N ALA A 64 15.33 -4.04 31.50
CA ALA A 64 14.12 -4.74 31.10
C ALA A 64 12.84 -4.13 31.69
N GLN A 65 11.80 -4.02 30.85
CA GLN A 65 10.47 -3.60 31.25
C GLN A 65 9.40 -4.46 30.57
N ILE A 66 8.51 -5.07 31.35
CA ILE A 66 7.32 -5.71 30.81
C ILE A 66 6.26 -4.65 30.48
N LEU A 67 5.72 -4.72 29.27
CA LEU A 67 4.63 -3.88 28.77
C LEU A 67 3.41 -4.76 28.48
N ASN A 68 2.22 -4.19 28.62
CA ASN A 68 0.96 -4.82 28.24
C ASN A 68 0.28 -3.96 27.18
N ILE A 69 0.17 -4.47 25.95
CA ILE A 69 -0.35 -3.71 24.80
C ILE A 69 -1.85 -3.91 24.55
N GLY A 70 -2.48 -4.89 25.21
CA GLY A 70 -3.89 -5.22 25.00
C GLY A 70 -4.29 -6.53 25.67
N ARG A 71 -5.44 -7.09 25.25
CA ARG A 71 -5.91 -8.40 25.71
C ARG A 71 -6.38 -9.22 24.53
N SER A 72 -6.22 -10.54 24.64
CA SER A 72 -6.84 -11.51 23.75
C SER A 72 -8.36 -11.57 23.94
N VAL A 73 -9.05 -12.32 23.07
CA VAL A 73 -10.50 -12.58 23.16
C VAL A 73 -10.92 -13.12 24.53
N THR A 74 -10.18 -14.07 25.12
CA THR A 74 -10.46 -14.61 26.46
C THR A 74 -9.88 -13.77 27.61
N GLY A 75 -9.31 -12.59 27.30
CA GLY A 75 -8.84 -11.62 28.30
C GLY A 75 -7.39 -11.77 28.75
N ARG A 76 -6.63 -12.71 28.18
CA ARG A 76 -5.18 -12.86 28.46
C ARG A 76 -4.45 -11.59 28.03
N SER A 77 -3.63 -11.01 28.91
CA SER A 77 -2.80 -9.83 28.61
C SER A 77 -1.79 -10.14 27.50
N LEU A 78 -1.63 -9.20 26.57
CA LEU A 78 -0.69 -9.29 25.46
C LEU A 78 0.63 -8.62 25.87
N PHE A 79 1.61 -9.44 26.26
CA PHE A 79 2.85 -8.98 26.87
C PHE A 79 3.98 -8.77 25.85
N VAL A 80 4.72 -7.69 26.06
CA VAL A 80 5.95 -7.35 25.32
C VAL A 80 7.05 -7.08 26.34
N MET A 81 8.25 -7.65 26.13
CA MET A 81 9.44 -7.29 26.88
C MET A 81 10.22 -6.20 26.12
N HIS A 82 10.33 -5.02 26.70
CA HIS A 82 11.19 -3.94 26.23
C HIS A 82 12.57 -4.08 26.89
N LEU A 83 13.63 -4.10 26.07
CA LEU A 83 15.02 -4.35 26.43
C LEU A 83 15.92 -3.24 25.84
N THR A 84 16.56 -2.44 26.69
CA THR A 84 17.49 -1.37 26.27
C THR A 84 18.41 -0.98 27.43
N LEU A 85 19.62 -0.47 27.13
CA LEU A 85 20.62 -0.05 28.11
C LEU A 85 21.10 1.38 27.81
N PRO A 86 21.01 2.34 28.76
CA PRO A 86 20.23 2.25 29.98
C PRO A 86 18.72 2.23 29.68
N LEU A 87 17.93 1.54 30.51
CA LEU A 87 16.50 1.78 30.57
C LEU A 87 16.26 3.12 31.29
N VAL A 88 15.81 4.11 30.54
CA VAL A 88 15.60 5.50 30.97
C VAL A 88 14.18 5.97 30.66
N THR A 89 13.68 6.90 31.45
CA THR A 89 12.39 7.57 31.25
C THR A 89 12.39 8.46 30.00
N ASP A 90 11.21 8.80 29.47
CA ASP A 90 11.10 9.68 28.31
C ASP A 90 11.79 11.05 28.55
N ILE A 91 11.71 11.59 29.77
CA ILE A 91 12.35 12.86 30.17
C ILE A 91 13.89 12.75 30.15
N GLU A 92 14.44 11.60 30.53
CA GLU A 92 15.89 11.34 30.46
C GLU A 92 16.33 11.09 29.01
N LYS A 93 15.52 10.40 28.19
CA LYS A 93 15.79 10.24 26.74
C LYS A 93 15.84 11.58 26.03
N GLU A 94 15.00 12.53 26.41
CA GLU A 94 14.95 13.90 25.85
C GLU A 94 16.24 14.71 26.07
N GLN A 95 17.09 14.32 27.03
CA GLN A 95 18.33 15.01 27.37
C GLN A 95 19.58 14.39 26.73
N ASP A 96 19.47 13.22 26.10
CA ASP A 96 20.58 12.56 25.39
C ASP A 96 20.15 12.16 23.97
N GLU A 97 20.66 12.91 22.99
CA GLU A 97 20.45 12.65 21.57
C GLU A 97 20.77 11.20 21.17
N LYS A 98 21.71 10.53 21.84
CA LYS A 98 22.03 9.12 21.55
C LYS A 98 20.88 8.18 21.89
N GLN A 99 20.09 8.48 22.93
CA GLN A 99 18.88 7.71 23.22
C GLN A 99 17.77 7.97 22.20
N LEU A 100 17.60 9.24 21.77
CA LEU A 100 16.62 9.60 20.74
C LEU A 100 16.88 8.96 19.37
N LEU A 101 18.13 8.54 19.11
CA LEU A 101 18.60 7.96 17.84
C LEU A 101 18.84 6.44 17.91
N LYS A 102 18.43 5.79 19.00
CA LYS A 102 18.32 4.32 19.05
C LYS A 102 17.19 3.89 18.11
N PRO A 103 17.46 3.13 17.03
CA PRO A 103 16.38 2.54 16.26
C PRO A 103 15.57 1.61 17.17
N LYS A 104 14.25 1.65 17.00
CA LYS A 104 13.34 0.71 17.65
C LYS A 104 13.20 -0.54 16.80
N PHE A 105 13.48 -1.69 17.37
CA PHE A 105 13.35 -2.99 16.74
C PHE A 105 12.24 -3.80 17.42
N LYS A 106 11.49 -4.63 16.67
CA LYS A 106 10.63 -5.65 17.31
C LYS A 106 10.69 -7.05 16.71
N TYR A 107 10.45 -8.04 17.56
CA TYR A 107 10.03 -9.38 17.15
C TYR A 107 8.62 -9.67 17.66
N VAL A 108 7.81 -10.35 16.84
CA VAL A 108 6.47 -10.83 17.21
C VAL A 108 6.34 -12.31 16.85
N ALA A 109 6.06 -13.16 17.82
CA ALA A 109 5.93 -14.60 17.60
C ALA A 109 4.51 -15.12 17.87
N ASN A 110 4.23 -16.32 17.34
CA ASN A 110 3.06 -17.12 17.72
C ASN A 110 1.75 -16.33 17.50
N MET A 111 1.65 -15.73 16.31
CA MET A 111 0.43 -15.13 15.75
C MET A 111 -0.59 -16.20 15.37
N HIS A 112 -0.11 -17.34 14.86
CA HIS A 112 -0.86 -18.59 14.92
C HIS A 112 -0.47 -19.32 16.20
N GLY A 113 -1.46 -19.77 16.96
CA GLY A 113 -1.22 -20.35 18.28
C GLY A 113 -0.58 -21.74 18.24
N ASP A 114 -0.78 -22.49 17.16
CA ASP A 114 -0.18 -23.80 16.89
C ASP A 114 1.26 -23.72 16.35
N GLU A 115 1.74 -22.54 15.97
CA GLU A 115 3.10 -22.31 15.50
C GLU A 115 3.97 -21.87 16.69
N THR A 116 4.55 -22.85 17.38
CA THR A 116 5.04 -22.68 18.76
C THR A 116 6.55 -22.45 18.88
N ILE A 117 7.37 -22.87 17.91
CA ILE A 117 8.82 -22.67 17.96
C ILE A 117 9.17 -21.18 18.11
N GLY A 118 8.52 -20.30 17.35
CA GLY A 118 8.73 -18.85 17.46
C GLY A 118 8.52 -18.29 18.87
N ARG A 119 7.54 -18.83 19.61
CA ARG A 119 7.26 -18.43 21.01
C ARG A 119 8.45 -18.71 21.90
N GLU A 120 8.93 -19.95 21.89
CA GLU A 120 10.03 -20.39 22.75
C GLU A 120 11.36 -19.74 22.34
N MET A 121 11.57 -19.51 21.04
CA MET A 121 12.73 -18.73 20.56
C MET A 121 12.74 -17.30 21.11
N MET A 122 11.58 -16.66 21.23
CA MET A 122 11.47 -15.32 21.83
C MET A 122 11.69 -15.34 23.35
N ILE A 123 11.22 -16.36 24.05
CA ILE A 123 11.44 -16.54 25.49
C ILE A 123 12.93 -16.77 25.77
N ALA A 124 13.58 -17.65 25.02
CA ALA A 124 15.02 -17.90 25.08
C ALA A 124 15.85 -16.65 24.71
N LEU A 125 15.46 -15.92 23.66
CA LEU A 125 16.16 -14.69 23.25
C LEU A 125 16.11 -13.61 24.34
N ILE A 126 14.95 -13.39 24.97
CA ILE A 126 14.84 -12.48 26.11
C ILE A 126 15.82 -12.91 27.22
N TYR A 127 15.78 -14.18 27.63
CA TYR A 127 16.63 -14.65 28.73
C TYR A 127 18.12 -14.56 28.39
N TYR A 128 18.51 -14.94 27.18
CA TYR A 128 19.87 -14.87 26.67
C TYR A 128 20.42 -13.44 26.68
N LEU A 129 19.64 -12.45 26.20
CA LEU A 129 20.00 -11.04 26.21
C LEU A 129 20.22 -10.54 27.65
N LEU A 130 19.35 -10.93 28.59
CA LEU A 130 19.45 -10.53 30.01
C LEU A 130 20.69 -11.13 30.68
N LEU A 131 20.92 -12.44 30.53
CA LEU A 131 22.07 -13.15 31.10
C LEU A 131 23.41 -12.59 30.59
N ASN A 132 23.48 -12.22 29.31
CA ASN A 132 24.72 -11.80 28.66
C ASN A 132 24.94 -10.29 28.60
N SER A 133 23.93 -9.48 28.95
CA SER A 133 23.93 -8.01 28.96
C SER A 133 25.17 -7.30 29.54
N LYS A 134 25.88 -7.93 30.49
CA LYS A 134 27.11 -7.39 31.13
C LYS A 134 28.41 -8.07 30.70
N SER A 135 28.35 -9.28 30.15
CA SER A 135 29.54 -10.12 29.92
C SER A 135 29.89 -10.34 28.45
N ASP A 136 28.90 -10.24 27.56
CA ASP A 136 29.12 -10.35 26.12
C ASP A 136 29.10 -8.95 25.49
N THR A 137 30.16 -8.60 24.78
CA THR A 137 30.33 -7.28 24.18
C THR A 137 29.38 -7.02 23.02
N ARG A 138 28.97 -8.05 22.26
CA ARG A 138 27.97 -7.92 21.19
C ARG A 138 26.61 -7.62 21.78
N ILE A 139 26.22 -8.34 22.84
CA ILE A 139 24.92 -8.17 23.50
C ILE A 139 24.84 -6.84 24.24
N ASN A 140 25.89 -6.46 24.98
CA ASN A 140 25.95 -5.15 25.63
C ASN A 140 25.86 -4.00 24.62
N ARG A 141 26.58 -4.11 23.49
CA ARG A 141 26.50 -3.17 22.37
C ARG A 141 25.09 -3.10 21.78
N LEU A 142 24.47 -4.23 21.46
CA LEU A 142 23.13 -4.27 20.87
C LEU A 142 22.07 -3.62 21.79
N LEU A 143 22.11 -3.92 23.09
CA LEU A 143 21.23 -3.29 24.08
C LEU A 143 21.54 -1.79 24.28
N SER A 144 22.78 -1.35 24.07
CA SER A 144 23.18 0.06 24.21
C SER A 144 22.97 0.92 22.97
N THR A 145 22.75 0.31 21.80
CA THR A 145 22.46 1.04 20.55
C THR A 145 21.05 0.86 20.02
N THR A 146 20.28 -0.15 20.45
CA THR A 146 18.93 -0.46 19.95
C THR A 146 17.91 -0.49 21.09
N ASP A 147 16.70 0.05 20.86
CA ASP A 147 15.55 -0.18 21.74
C ASP A 147 14.80 -1.42 21.23
N ILE A 148 14.96 -2.56 21.91
CA ILE A 148 14.49 -3.88 21.46
C ILE A 148 13.15 -4.21 22.12
N TYR A 149 12.16 -4.67 21.36
CA TYR A 149 10.86 -5.08 21.89
C TYR A 149 10.52 -6.50 21.43
N ILE A 150 10.30 -7.43 22.34
CA ILE A 150 10.02 -8.84 22.02
C ILE A 150 8.63 -9.21 22.53
N MET A 151 7.76 -9.68 21.63
CA MET A 151 6.43 -10.20 21.92
C MET A 151 6.41 -11.72 21.70
N PRO A 152 6.49 -12.56 22.75
CA PRO A 152 6.58 -14.01 22.57
C PRO A 152 5.28 -14.68 22.09
N SER A 153 4.12 -14.07 22.30
CA SER A 153 2.85 -14.63 21.84
C SER A 153 1.83 -13.54 21.55
N MET A 154 1.53 -13.34 20.26
CA MET A 154 0.40 -12.53 19.80
C MET A 154 -0.94 -13.24 20.01
N ASN A 155 -0.98 -14.57 19.84
CA ASN A 155 -2.18 -15.39 20.00
C ASN A 155 -2.03 -16.39 21.18
N PRO A 156 -2.03 -15.91 22.43
CA PRO A 156 -1.94 -16.78 23.60
C PRO A 156 -3.21 -17.64 23.77
N ASP A 157 -4.31 -17.28 23.12
CA ASP A 157 -5.55 -18.06 23.20
C ASP A 157 -5.51 -19.30 22.31
N GLY A 158 -5.02 -19.13 21.07
CA GLY A 158 -4.73 -20.23 20.17
C GLY A 158 -3.74 -21.21 20.78
N PHE A 159 -2.62 -20.71 21.33
CA PHE A 159 -1.58 -21.56 21.94
C PHE A 159 -2.13 -22.48 23.04
N GLU A 160 -2.96 -21.96 23.95
CA GLU A 160 -3.56 -22.76 25.02
C GLU A 160 -4.68 -23.71 24.54
N SER A 161 -5.04 -23.68 23.26
CA SER A 161 -5.94 -24.64 22.60
C SER A 161 -5.23 -25.63 21.67
N SER A 162 -3.96 -25.39 21.36
CA SER A 162 -3.10 -26.27 20.57
C SER A 162 -2.64 -27.49 21.37
N THR A 163 -2.22 -28.55 20.66
CA THR A 163 -1.71 -29.79 21.29
C THR A 163 -0.28 -30.08 20.83
N GLU A 164 0.61 -30.31 21.78
CA GLU A 164 2.00 -30.69 21.54
C GLU A 164 2.13 -32.01 20.73
N GLY A 165 3.11 -32.06 19.83
CA GLY A 165 3.36 -33.20 18.94
C GLY A 165 2.57 -33.15 17.61
N LEU A 166 1.74 -32.13 17.39
CA LEU A 166 1.01 -31.94 16.14
C LEU A 166 1.78 -31.01 15.18
N CYS A 167 2.26 -31.56 14.07
CA CYS A 167 3.00 -30.78 13.06
C CYS A 167 2.10 -29.99 12.09
N ASP A 168 0.84 -30.40 11.90
CA ASP A 168 -0.08 -29.81 10.92
C ASP A 168 -1.35 -29.24 11.59
N SER A 169 -1.86 -28.10 11.09
CA SER A 169 -3.05 -27.42 11.66
C SER A 169 -4.37 -28.22 11.50
N GLY A 170 -4.47 -29.10 10.49
CA GLY A 170 -5.56 -30.08 10.34
C GLY A 170 -7.00 -29.54 10.47
N LYS A 171 -7.86 -30.29 11.17
CA LYS A 171 -9.21 -29.85 11.63
C LYS A 171 -9.18 -29.34 13.09
N ILE A 172 -8.03 -28.92 13.59
CA ILE A 172 -7.76 -28.80 15.03
C ILE A 172 -7.69 -27.31 15.43
N TYR A 173 -8.16 -27.02 16.63
CA TYR A 173 -8.13 -25.68 17.23
C TYR A 173 -6.69 -25.32 17.61
N GLY A 174 -6.29 -24.06 17.39
CA GLY A 174 -4.94 -23.59 17.73
C GLY A 174 -4.42 -22.47 16.84
N ARG A 175 -4.59 -22.59 15.52
CA ARG A 175 -4.11 -21.59 14.55
C ARG A 175 -4.79 -20.23 14.73
N GLY A 176 -6.12 -20.20 14.66
CA GLY A 176 -6.89 -18.98 14.87
C GLY A 176 -6.87 -18.51 16.33
N ASN A 177 -7.35 -17.30 16.60
CA ASN A 177 -7.60 -16.86 17.97
C ASN A 177 -8.85 -17.56 18.56
N ALA A 178 -9.30 -17.19 19.77
CA ALA A 178 -10.45 -17.87 20.39
C ALA A 178 -11.79 -17.70 19.63
N ASN A 179 -11.89 -16.75 18.69
CA ASN A 179 -13.03 -16.62 17.76
C ASN A 179 -12.83 -17.44 16.46
N ASN A 180 -11.78 -18.26 16.40
CA ASN A 180 -11.33 -19.02 15.23
C ASN A 180 -11.03 -18.15 13.99
N VAL A 181 -10.52 -16.94 14.21
CA VAL A 181 -10.06 -16.04 13.13
C VAL A 181 -8.56 -16.14 12.98
N ASP A 182 -8.09 -16.33 11.74
CA ASP A 182 -6.68 -16.24 11.38
C ASP A 182 -6.22 -14.77 11.51
N LEU A 183 -5.32 -14.52 12.47
CA LEU A 183 -4.84 -13.17 12.77
C LEU A 183 -3.95 -12.60 11.66
N ASN A 184 -3.26 -13.45 10.89
CA ASN A 184 -2.45 -13.06 9.73
C ASN A 184 -3.29 -12.97 8.43
N ARG A 185 -4.63 -12.92 8.56
CA ARG A 185 -5.59 -12.48 7.52
C ARG A 185 -6.54 -11.39 8.05
N ASN A 186 -6.20 -10.79 9.19
CA ASN A 186 -7.08 -9.85 9.90
C ASN A 186 -6.58 -8.40 9.90
N PHE A 187 -5.38 -8.11 9.38
CA PHE A 187 -4.96 -6.73 9.14
C PHE A 187 -5.69 -6.16 7.89
N PRO A 188 -5.72 -4.84 7.69
CA PRO A 188 -6.09 -4.25 6.40
C PRO A 188 -5.22 -4.83 5.28
N SER A 189 -5.86 -5.32 4.22
CA SER A 189 -5.20 -5.70 2.96
C SER A 189 -5.08 -4.45 2.09
N GLN A 190 -3.98 -4.34 1.32
CA GLN A 190 -3.72 -3.19 0.47
C GLN A 190 -4.64 -3.13 -0.76
N PHE A 191 -5.12 -4.29 -1.25
CA PHE A 191 -5.97 -4.39 -2.43
C PHE A 191 -7.47 -4.56 -2.12
N LYS A 192 -7.83 -4.80 -0.86
CA LYS A 192 -9.21 -5.09 -0.46
C LYS A 192 -9.94 -3.87 0.12
N PRO A 193 -10.89 -3.26 -0.61
CA PRO A 193 -11.57 -2.06 -0.15
C PRO A 193 -12.35 -2.28 1.16
N LEU A 194 -12.28 -1.28 2.04
CA LEU A 194 -13.05 -1.24 3.29
C LEU A 194 -14.55 -1.23 2.97
N LYS A 195 -15.26 -2.30 3.35
CA LYS A 195 -16.71 -2.42 3.09
C LYS A 195 -17.47 -1.30 3.83
N PRO A 196 -18.32 -0.51 3.16
CA PRO A 196 -19.16 0.47 3.85
C PRO A 196 -20.17 -0.26 4.75
N LEU A 197 -20.46 0.33 5.91
CA LEU A 197 -21.63 -0.07 6.71
C LEU A 197 -22.91 0.26 5.94
N THR A 198 -23.96 -0.55 6.14
CA THR A 198 -25.31 -0.34 5.56
C THR A 198 -25.98 1.01 5.91
N ASN A 199 -25.32 1.82 6.74
CA ASN A 199 -25.80 3.10 7.26
C ASN A 199 -24.92 4.28 6.82
N GLY A 200 -24.04 4.12 5.82
CA GLY A 200 -23.29 5.21 5.18
C GLY A 200 -22.05 5.72 5.94
N THR A 201 -21.66 5.09 7.05
CA THR A 201 -20.37 5.35 7.70
C THR A 201 -19.28 4.46 7.10
N MET A 202 -18.17 5.07 6.69
CA MET A 202 -16.97 4.32 6.28
C MET A 202 -16.46 3.48 7.45
N THR A 203 -15.97 2.27 7.17
CA THR A 203 -15.45 1.40 8.21
C THR A 203 -14.04 1.82 8.60
N ASP A 204 -13.84 1.92 9.91
CA ASP A 204 -12.58 2.20 10.57
C ASP A 204 -11.57 1.04 10.31
N ILE A 205 -10.25 1.24 10.16
CA ILE A 205 -9.28 0.13 9.95
C ILE A 205 -9.29 -0.91 11.07
N PHE A 206 -9.77 -0.55 12.27
CA PHE A 206 -9.99 -1.45 13.40
C PHE A 206 -11.36 -2.15 13.36
N TYR A 207 -12.24 -1.82 12.40
CA TYR A 207 -13.58 -2.39 12.27
C TYR A 207 -13.55 -3.87 11.89
N GLN A 208 -14.36 -4.68 12.59
CA GLN A 208 -14.38 -6.15 12.48
C GLN A 208 -13.00 -6.82 12.67
N ARG A 209 -12.05 -6.15 13.32
CA ARG A 209 -10.76 -6.74 13.67
C ARG A 209 -10.79 -7.39 15.06
N GLN A 210 -9.95 -8.40 15.24
CA GLN A 210 -9.79 -9.12 16.49
C GLN A 210 -9.06 -8.26 17.53
N PRO A 211 -9.31 -8.44 18.84
CA PRO A 211 -8.70 -7.59 19.87
C PRO A 211 -7.17 -7.70 19.90
N GLU A 212 -6.61 -8.87 19.53
CA GLU A 212 -5.17 -9.08 19.32
C GLU A 212 -4.64 -8.18 18.19
N THR A 213 -5.24 -8.25 17.00
CA THR A 213 -4.88 -7.43 15.83
C THR A 213 -5.00 -5.93 16.14
N ILE A 214 -6.07 -5.49 16.79
CA ILE A 214 -6.27 -4.09 17.18
C ILE A 214 -5.18 -3.61 18.16
N ALA A 215 -4.76 -4.47 19.10
CA ALA A 215 -3.69 -4.15 20.04
C ALA A 215 -2.34 -3.96 19.31
N LEU A 216 -2.00 -4.87 18.40
CA LEU A 216 -0.75 -4.77 17.63
C LEU A 216 -0.75 -3.59 16.66
N MET A 217 -1.83 -3.35 15.90
CA MET A 217 -1.93 -2.20 15.01
C MET A 217 -1.69 -0.88 15.78
N LYS A 218 -2.32 -0.72 16.95
CA LYS A 218 -2.12 0.46 17.81
C LYS A 218 -0.69 0.58 18.34
N TRP A 219 -0.05 -0.54 18.64
CA TRP A 219 1.32 -0.58 19.13
C TRP A 219 2.35 -0.24 18.04
N ILE A 220 2.19 -0.80 16.84
CA ILE A 220 3.00 -0.50 15.64
C ILE A 220 2.95 1.00 15.33
N LEU A 221 1.74 1.56 15.19
CA LEU A 221 1.51 2.98 14.88
C LEU A 221 1.98 3.94 15.98
N LYS A 222 1.99 3.50 17.25
CA LYS A 222 2.44 4.31 18.39
C LYS A 222 3.96 4.37 18.49
N GLU A 223 4.62 3.22 18.42
CA GLU A 223 6.04 3.16 18.77
C GLU A 223 6.97 3.63 17.66
N ASN A 224 6.55 3.54 16.38
CA ASN A 224 7.35 3.88 15.19
C ASN A 224 8.64 3.02 15.12
N PHE A 225 8.45 1.72 14.91
CA PHE A 225 9.55 0.78 14.69
C PHE A 225 10.29 1.09 13.38
N VAL A 226 11.57 0.72 13.32
CA VAL A 226 12.44 0.85 12.14
C VAL A 226 12.54 -0.49 11.41
N LEU A 227 12.80 -1.56 12.17
CA LEU A 227 12.93 -2.92 11.66
C LEU A 227 12.14 -3.88 12.54
N SER A 228 11.62 -4.93 11.92
CA SER A 228 10.71 -5.87 12.53
C SER A 228 10.84 -7.25 11.89
N ALA A 229 10.46 -8.29 12.62
CA ALA A 229 10.11 -9.56 11.99
C ALA A 229 9.04 -10.29 12.81
N ASN A 230 8.18 -11.03 12.10
CA ASN A 230 7.19 -11.90 12.70
C ASN A 230 7.60 -13.38 12.51
N LEU A 231 7.29 -14.25 13.48
CA LEU A 231 7.81 -15.63 13.53
C LEU A 231 6.69 -16.66 13.51
N HIS A 232 6.84 -17.62 12.59
CA HIS A 232 5.85 -18.61 12.15
C HIS A 232 6.43 -20.03 12.09
N GLY A 233 5.59 -21.01 11.76
CA GLY A 233 5.97 -22.40 11.53
C GLY A 233 5.05 -23.12 10.55
N GLY A 234 5.55 -24.22 9.98
CA GLY A 234 4.95 -24.96 8.86
C GLY A 234 5.84 -24.97 7.62
N SER A 235 6.87 -24.13 7.58
CA SER A 235 7.89 -24.07 6.53
C SER A 235 9.28 -23.74 7.11
N LEU A 236 10.28 -23.56 6.24
CA LEU A 236 11.63 -23.13 6.61
C LEU A 236 12.15 -22.12 5.59
N VAL A 237 11.76 -20.84 5.76
CA VAL A 237 12.05 -19.76 4.81
C VAL A 237 11.91 -18.38 5.47
N ALA A 238 12.73 -17.42 5.04
CA ALA A 238 12.49 -15.99 5.31
C ALA A 238 11.67 -15.39 4.15
N SER A 239 10.37 -15.20 4.38
CA SER A 239 9.45 -14.55 3.46
C SER A 239 9.52 -13.02 3.60
N TYR A 240 9.43 -12.27 2.50
CA TYR A 240 9.53 -10.80 2.50
C TYR A 240 8.49 -10.12 1.58
N PRO A 241 8.17 -8.83 1.83
CA PRO A 241 7.12 -8.11 1.11
C PRO A 241 7.25 -8.04 -0.41
N TYR A 242 6.13 -7.96 -1.14
CA TYR A 242 4.75 -8.04 -0.63
C TYR A 242 4.24 -9.48 -0.43
N ASP A 243 3.34 -9.62 0.54
CA ASP A 243 2.63 -10.85 0.91
C ASP A 243 1.38 -11.07 0.03
N GLU A 244 0.83 -10.03 -0.61
CA GLU A 244 -0.31 -10.12 -1.54
C GLU A 244 -0.03 -9.46 -2.90
N THR A 245 -0.77 -9.88 -3.93
CA THR A 245 -0.80 -9.26 -5.27
C THR A 245 -2.18 -8.71 -5.59
N ILE A 246 -2.25 -7.71 -6.49
CA ILE A 246 -3.51 -7.05 -6.91
C ILE A 246 -4.59 -8.04 -7.41
N HIS A 247 -4.17 -9.14 -8.06
CA HIS A 247 -5.09 -10.15 -8.59
C HIS A 247 -5.40 -11.30 -7.61
N HIS A 248 -4.81 -11.28 -6.40
CA HIS A 248 -4.82 -12.38 -5.44
C HIS A 248 -4.40 -13.73 -6.07
N THR A 249 -3.37 -13.69 -6.93
CA THR A 249 -2.88 -14.83 -7.71
C THR A 249 -1.62 -15.42 -7.08
N ASP A 250 -1.77 -16.59 -6.45
CA ASP A 250 -0.66 -17.40 -5.94
C ASP A 250 0.49 -17.50 -6.95
N ARG A 251 1.73 -17.50 -6.46
CA ARG A 251 2.97 -17.66 -7.24
C ARG A 251 3.33 -16.49 -8.15
N THR A 252 2.75 -15.32 -7.90
CA THR A 252 3.09 -14.06 -8.61
C THR A 252 3.96 -13.20 -7.73
N TYR A 253 5.03 -12.62 -8.29
CA TYR A 253 5.97 -11.80 -7.53
C TYR A 253 5.36 -10.44 -7.17
N GLY A 254 5.09 -10.20 -5.88
CA GLY A 254 4.63 -8.90 -5.39
C GLY A 254 5.81 -7.99 -5.07
N GLN A 255 6.34 -7.25 -6.05
CA GLN A 255 7.52 -6.40 -5.82
C GLN A 255 7.16 -5.18 -4.95
N SER A 256 7.94 -4.93 -3.90
CA SER A 256 7.84 -3.72 -3.08
C SER A 256 8.85 -2.64 -3.52
N PRO A 257 8.62 -1.34 -3.26
CA PRO A 257 9.57 -0.27 -3.59
C PRO A 257 10.97 -0.48 -2.98
N ASP A 258 11.04 -1.16 -1.83
CA ASP A 258 12.29 -1.53 -1.16
C ASP A 258 12.72 -3.00 -1.39
N ASP A 259 12.26 -3.66 -2.46
CA ASP A 259 12.51 -5.10 -2.75
C ASP A 259 13.96 -5.54 -2.52
N SER A 260 14.93 -4.79 -3.06
CA SER A 260 16.35 -5.12 -2.93
C SER A 260 16.82 -5.11 -1.47
N LEU A 261 16.32 -4.17 -0.66
CA LEU A 261 16.60 -4.10 0.77
C LEU A 261 15.91 -5.26 1.52
N PHE A 262 14.67 -5.58 1.20
CA PHE A 262 13.94 -6.70 1.79
C PHE A 262 14.61 -8.05 1.50
N ARG A 263 15.06 -8.28 0.26
CA ARG A 263 15.85 -9.46 -0.12
C ARG A 263 17.17 -9.55 0.61
N TYR A 264 17.83 -8.42 0.84
CA TYR A 264 19.03 -8.36 1.68
C TYR A 264 18.72 -8.74 3.13
N LEU A 265 17.69 -8.15 3.74
CA LEU A 265 17.24 -8.42 5.11
C LEU A 265 16.88 -9.91 5.31
N ALA A 266 16.10 -10.49 4.39
CA ALA A 266 15.76 -11.92 4.42
C ALA A 266 17.00 -12.82 4.30
N ARG A 267 17.94 -12.48 3.40
CA ARG A 267 19.22 -13.19 3.24
C ARG A 267 20.10 -13.12 4.49
N ILE A 268 20.09 -12.02 5.24
CA ILE A 268 20.85 -11.91 6.49
C ILE A 268 20.34 -12.94 7.51
N TYR A 269 19.02 -13.14 7.61
CA TYR A 269 18.46 -14.19 8.47
C TYR A 269 18.80 -15.59 7.93
N ALA A 270 18.42 -15.88 6.68
CA ALA A 270 18.54 -17.22 6.09
C ALA A 270 19.99 -17.74 6.06
N ASN A 271 20.97 -16.88 5.77
CA ASN A 271 22.40 -17.24 5.74
C ASN A 271 23.04 -17.41 7.14
N LYS A 272 22.39 -16.91 8.19
CA LYS A 272 22.84 -17.06 9.58
C LYS A 272 22.12 -18.18 10.31
N HIS A 273 20.99 -18.64 9.79
CA HIS A 273 20.33 -19.88 10.19
C HIS A 273 21.17 -21.08 9.76
N LEU A 274 21.33 -22.10 10.61
CA LEU A 274 22.20 -23.25 10.30
C LEU A 274 21.75 -24.10 9.09
N THR A 275 20.48 -24.01 8.71
CA THR A 275 19.87 -24.84 7.66
C THR A 275 19.06 -24.10 6.61
N MET A 276 18.58 -22.87 6.85
CA MET A 276 17.56 -22.24 6.01
C MET A 276 18.09 -21.88 4.62
N SER A 277 19.29 -21.31 4.55
CA SER A 277 19.95 -20.93 3.28
C SER A 277 20.21 -22.09 2.31
N LYS A 278 20.12 -23.35 2.76
CA LYS A 278 20.21 -24.53 1.90
C LYS A 278 19.02 -24.62 0.93
N GLY A 279 17.87 -24.05 1.30
CA GLY A 279 16.62 -24.15 0.55
C GLY A 279 15.94 -25.52 0.64
N GLU A 280 16.60 -26.50 1.23
CA GLU A 280 16.15 -27.87 1.47
C GLU A 280 15.77 -28.03 2.96
N GLY A 281 14.51 -28.34 3.25
CA GLY A 281 14.08 -28.55 4.65
C GLY A 281 12.65 -29.05 4.80
N CYS A 282 11.72 -28.47 4.06
CA CYS A 282 10.30 -28.86 4.06
C CYS A 282 9.85 -29.30 2.65
N ALA A 283 8.54 -29.48 2.43
CA ALA A 283 8.00 -29.94 1.14
C ALA A 283 8.13 -28.96 -0.04
N ALA A 284 8.54 -27.71 0.22
CA ALA A 284 8.81 -26.70 -0.79
C ALA A 284 10.30 -26.28 -0.72
N GLU A 285 10.93 -26.11 -1.88
CA GLU A 285 12.30 -25.65 -2.01
C GLU A 285 12.36 -24.13 -2.19
N PHE A 286 13.22 -23.46 -1.41
CA PHE A 286 13.36 -21.99 -1.44
C PHE A 286 14.81 -21.60 -1.73
N SER A 287 15.10 -21.08 -2.93
CA SER A 287 16.47 -20.77 -3.35
C SER A 287 17.14 -19.76 -2.41
N GLY A 288 18.21 -20.19 -1.72
CA GLY A 288 18.92 -19.37 -0.72
C GLY A 288 18.14 -19.13 0.58
N GLY A 289 17.06 -19.90 0.84
CA GLY A 289 16.27 -19.81 2.07
C GLY A 289 15.36 -18.59 2.18
N ILE A 290 15.06 -17.91 1.06
CA ILE A 290 14.19 -16.74 1.02
C ILE A 290 13.07 -16.90 0.00
N THR A 291 11.95 -16.19 0.18
CA THR A 291 10.89 -16.04 -0.83
C THR A 291 10.24 -14.67 -0.76
N ASN A 292 9.77 -14.13 -1.89
CA ASN A 292 8.74 -13.10 -1.83
C ASN A 292 7.43 -13.76 -1.37
N GLY A 293 6.63 -13.07 -0.54
CA GLY A 293 5.44 -13.64 0.08
C GLY A 293 4.41 -14.10 -0.94
N ALA A 294 3.94 -13.18 -1.79
CA ALA A 294 2.96 -13.48 -2.84
C ALA A 294 3.49 -14.51 -3.88
N GLN A 295 4.80 -14.52 -4.13
CA GLN A 295 5.44 -15.54 -4.98
C GLN A 295 5.39 -16.96 -4.37
N TRP A 296 5.22 -17.08 -3.05
CA TRP A 296 4.99 -18.37 -2.42
C TRP A 296 3.49 -18.73 -2.45
N TYR A 297 2.64 -17.87 -1.89
CA TYR A 297 1.17 -17.91 -1.95
C TYR A 297 0.58 -16.57 -1.47
N ASP A 298 -0.64 -16.23 -1.88
CA ASP A 298 -1.24 -14.91 -1.58
C ASP A 298 -1.72 -14.82 -0.11
N VAL A 299 -1.30 -13.76 0.59
CA VAL A 299 -1.52 -13.52 2.02
C VAL A 299 -2.21 -12.16 2.27
N PRO A 300 -3.47 -11.99 1.84
CA PRO A 300 -4.15 -10.71 1.96
C PRO A 300 -4.50 -10.39 3.41
N GLY A 301 -4.09 -9.20 3.87
CA GLY A 301 -4.32 -8.75 5.24
C GLY A 301 -3.36 -9.37 6.27
N GLY A 302 -2.12 -9.66 5.84
CA GLY A 302 -1.02 -10.04 6.71
C GLY A 302 -0.44 -8.87 7.51
N MET A 303 0.24 -9.17 8.62
CA MET A 303 0.89 -8.15 9.46
C MET A 303 2.14 -7.54 8.82
N GLN A 304 2.85 -8.32 8.01
CA GLN A 304 4.11 -7.95 7.39
C GLN A 304 3.95 -6.68 6.53
N ASP A 305 3.02 -6.72 5.57
CA ASP A 305 2.75 -5.61 4.66
C ASP A 305 2.08 -4.43 5.39
N PHE A 306 1.24 -4.70 6.40
CA PHE A 306 0.67 -3.63 7.23
C PHE A 306 1.75 -2.76 7.89
N ASN A 307 2.84 -3.37 8.39
CA ASN A 307 3.95 -2.63 8.99
C ASN A 307 4.60 -1.65 8.01
N TYR A 308 4.91 -2.13 6.80
CA TYR A 308 5.58 -1.35 5.76
C TYR A 308 4.67 -0.24 5.20
N LEU A 309 3.40 -0.55 4.94
CA LEU A 309 2.46 0.38 4.32
C LEU A 309 1.89 1.44 5.29
N ASN A 310 1.86 1.15 6.60
CA ASN A 310 1.18 2.01 7.60
C ASN A 310 2.14 2.60 8.65
N SER A 311 3.44 2.28 8.61
CA SER A 311 4.42 2.80 9.56
C SER A 311 5.83 2.85 8.94
N ASN A 312 6.83 3.34 9.67
CA ASN A 312 8.23 3.31 9.21
C ASN A 312 8.87 1.91 9.26
N ALA A 313 8.13 0.87 9.66
CA ALA A 313 8.69 -0.42 10.06
C ALA A 313 8.80 -1.39 8.89
N PHE A 314 10.04 -1.79 8.59
CA PHE A 314 10.31 -2.86 7.64
C PHE A 314 10.11 -4.20 8.35
N GLU A 315 9.16 -5.03 7.91
CA GLU A 315 8.90 -6.35 8.48
C GLU A 315 9.13 -7.48 7.47
N ILE A 316 9.69 -8.60 7.93
CA ILE A 316 9.73 -9.87 7.20
C ILE A 316 9.09 -10.99 8.04
N THR A 317 8.64 -12.04 7.38
CA THR A 317 8.01 -13.21 8.00
C THR A 317 8.99 -14.37 8.04
N LEU A 318 9.21 -14.96 9.21
CA LEU A 318 10.22 -15.99 9.46
C LEU A 318 9.58 -17.33 9.80
N GLU A 319 9.55 -18.24 8.84
CA GLU A 319 9.11 -19.62 9.02
C GLU A 319 10.27 -20.46 9.57
N LEU A 320 10.17 -20.90 10.82
CA LEU A 320 11.32 -21.45 11.55
C LEU A 320 11.47 -22.97 11.49
N SER A 321 10.38 -23.69 11.27
CA SER A 321 10.33 -25.16 11.39
C SER A 321 9.18 -25.76 10.58
N CYS A 322 9.42 -26.87 9.89
CA CYS A 322 8.38 -27.56 9.14
C CYS A 322 7.26 -28.11 10.05
N CYS A 323 7.62 -28.60 11.24
CA CYS A 323 6.65 -29.00 12.26
C CYS A 323 6.23 -27.77 13.05
N LYS A 324 4.91 -27.51 13.13
CA LYS A 324 4.36 -26.34 13.84
C LYS A 324 4.49 -26.44 15.36
N TYR A 325 4.13 -27.59 15.92
CA TYR A 325 4.20 -27.88 17.36
C TYR A 325 4.87 -29.24 17.63
N PRO A 326 6.20 -29.36 17.46
CA PRO A 326 6.92 -30.62 17.74
C PRO A 326 6.90 -30.94 19.24
N SER A 327 7.06 -32.23 19.58
CA SER A 327 7.28 -32.67 20.97
C SER A 327 8.54 -32.03 21.55
N ALA A 328 8.50 -31.49 22.77
CA ALA A 328 9.68 -30.96 23.46
C ALA A 328 10.67 -32.06 23.87
N THR A 329 10.26 -33.33 23.80
CA THR A 329 11.16 -34.48 23.97
C THR A 329 12.33 -34.43 22.98
N ASP A 330 13.42 -35.11 23.32
CA ASP A 330 14.58 -35.31 22.44
C ASP A 330 15.37 -34.03 22.08
N GLY A 331 15.12 -32.92 22.80
CA GLY A 331 15.95 -31.71 22.75
C GLY A 331 15.71 -30.81 21.53
N ILE A 332 14.52 -30.90 20.90
CA ILE A 332 14.22 -30.16 19.67
C ILE A 332 14.29 -28.64 19.87
N LEU A 333 13.86 -28.13 21.04
CA LEU A 333 13.82 -26.70 21.33
C LEU A 333 15.23 -26.09 21.45
N GLN A 334 16.16 -26.82 22.08
CA GLN A 334 17.57 -26.46 22.16
C GLN A 334 18.22 -26.46 20.76
N LYS A 335 17.89 -27.45 19.92
CA LYS A 335 18.35 -27.52 18.52
C LYS A 335 17.82 -26.34 17.69
N GLU A 336 16.54 -26.00 17.80
CA GLU A 336 15.99 -24.84 17.07
C GLU A 336 16.54 -23.52 17.60
N TRP A 337 16.88 -23.43 18.89
CA TRP A 337 17.63 -22.30 19.44
C TRP A 337 19.03 -22.17 18.83
N ASP A 338 19.78 -23.27 18.71
CA ASP A 338 21.08 -23.24 18.04
C ASP A 338 20.97 -22.95 16.53
N ASN A 339 19.91 -23.40 15.87
CA ASN A 339 19.61 -23.02 14.49
C ASN A 339 19.37 -21.51 14.31
N ASN A 340 18.65 -20.88 15.26
CA ASN A 340 18.12 -19.51 15.10
C ASN A 340 18.92 -18.41 15.83
N LYS A 341 19.63 -18.71 16.93
CA LYS A 341 20.29 -17.71 17.81
C LYS A 341 21.14 -16.69 17.05
N GLU A 342 22.01 -17.13 16.16
CA GLU A 342 22.88 -16.22 15.40
C GLU A 342 22.15 -15.43 14.32
N ALA A 343 21.07 -15.99 13.75
CA ALA A 343 20.19 -15.30 12.81
C ALA A 343 19.39 -14.19 13.49
N LEU A 344 18.79 -14.49 14.65
CA LEU A 344 18.06 -13.54 15.48
C LEU A 344 18.94 -12.34 15.88
N LEU A 345 20.16 -12.60 16.36
CA LEU A 345 21.10 -11.54 16.74
C LEU A 345 21.57 -10.72 15.54
N SER A 346 21.91 -11.37 14.41
CA SER A 346 22.40 -10.66 13.21
C SER A 346 21.32 -9.84 12.52
N TYR A 347 20.07 -10.28 12.60
CA TYR A 347 18.93 -9.54 12.04
C TYR A 347 18.61 -8.28 12.84
N MET A 348 18.64 -8.33 14.18
CA MET A 348 18.50 -7.14 15.02
C MET A 348 19.56 -6.07 14.73
N GLU A 349 20.79 -6.48 14.40
CA GLU A 349 21.88 -5.58 14.01
C GLU A 349 21.58 -4.80 12.71
N MET A 350 20.69 -5.31 11.83
CA MET A 350 20.28 -4.61 10.60
C MET A 350 19.43 -3.36 10.86
N SER A 351 18.97 -3.13 12.09
CA SER A 351 18.29 -1.88 12.50
C SER A 351 19.19 -0.63 12.33
N HIS A 352 20.50 -0.84 12.10
CA HIS A 352 21.52 0.20 11.91
C HIS A 352 22.00 0.33 10.46
N LEU A 353 21.28 -0.21 9.47
CA LEU A 353 21.56 0.06 8.05
C LEU A 353 21.14 1.48 7.65
N GLY A 354 21.77 2.00 6.59
CA GLY A 354 21.36 3.24 5.94
C GLY A 354 21.73 4.49 6.72
N ILE A 355 20.75 5.38 6.86
CA ILE A 355 20.91 6.72 7.46
C ILE A 355 20.02 6.92 8.68
N LYS A 356 20.44 7.79 9.59
CA LYS A 356 19.60 8.33 10.68
C LYS A 356 20.01 9.73 11.08
N GLY A 357 19.09 10.49 11.64
CA GLY A 357 19.30 11.93 11.85
C GLY A 357 18.27 12.58 12.73
N PHE A 358 18.42 13.90 12.92
CA PHE A 358 17.34 14.81 13.22
C PHE A 358 17.04 15.71 12.03
N ILE A 359 15.77 16.04 11.89
CA ILE A 359 15.30 17.14 11.04
C ILE A 359 14.93 18.27 11.98
N ARG A 360 15.57 19.42 11.82
CA ARG A 360 15.46 20.58 12.72
C ARG A 360 15.10 21.85 11.96
N ASP A 361 14.45 22.76 12.66
CA ASP A 361 14.31 24.16 12.25
C ASP A 361 15.68 24.83 12.27
N ALA A 362 16.11 25.40 11.15
CA ALA A 362 17.41 26.07 11.04
C ALA A 362 17.58 27.31 11.94
N LYS A 363 16.48 27.94 12.39
CA LYS A 363 16.47 29.13 13.26
C LYS A 363 16.28 28.77 14.73
N THR A 364 15.31 27.91 15.04
CA THR A 364 15.00 27.56 16.45
C THR A 364 15.75 26.32 16.95
N HIS A 365 16.37 25.55 16.05
CA HIS A 365 16.98 24.25 16.29
C HIS A 365 16.04 23.21 16.92
N THR A 366 14.73 23.47 16.94
CA THR A 366 13.72 22.52 17.42
C THR A 366 13.52 21.39 16.41
N GLY A 367 13.28 20.18 16.91
CA GLY A 367 13.10 19.00 16.09
C GLY A 367 11.72 18.94 15.42
N ILE A 368 11.70 18.84 14.10
CA ILE A 368 10.48 18.87 13.27
C ILE A 368 9.94 17.44 13.14
N SER A 369 8.85 17.14 13.86
CA SER A 369 8.19 15.83 13.78
C SER A 369 7.26 15.72 12.57
N GLY A 370 7.19 14.54 11.95
CA GLY A 370 6.32 14.26 10.81
C GLY A 370 6.85 14.74 9.46
N ALA A 371 8.05 15.34 9.42
CA ALA A 371 8.78 15.63 8.19
C ALA A 371 9.04 14.34 7.41
N LEU A 372 8.87 14.40 6.09
CA LEU A 372 8.97 13.29 5.16
C LEU A 372 10.42 13.18 4.65
N ILE A 373 10.97 11.97 4.65
CA ILE A 373 12.29 11.65 4.13
C ILE A 373 12.08 10.77 2.90
N GLN A 374 12.29 11.37 1.73
CA GLN A 374 12.16 10.73 0.42
C GLN A 374 13.55 10.41 -0.14
N VAL A 375 13.70 9.20 -0.67
CA VAL A 375 14.92 8.77 -1.38
C VAL A 375 14.59 8.71 -2.87
N GLU A 376 15.46 9.28 -3.69
CA GLU A 376 15.26 9.27 -5.14
C GLU A 376 15.17 7.83 -5.69
N GLY A 377 14.21 7.57 -6.58
CA GLY A 377 13.98 6.25 -7.16
C GLY A 377 13.32 5.20 -6.24
N VAL A 378 12.87 5.56 -5.02
CA VAL A 378 12.21 4.61 -4.09
C VAL A 378 10.85 5.14 -3.62
N LEU A 379 9.76 4.58 -4.15
CA LEU A 379 8.37 5.00 -3.86
C LEU A 379 7.84 4.57 -2.47
N HIS A 380 8.65 4.76 -1.43
CA HIS A 380 8.26 4.57 -0.04
C HIS A 380 9.02 5.55 0.85
N PRO A 381 8.45 6.72 1.21
CA PRO A 381 9.07 7.64 2.15
C PRO A 381 8.89 7.19 3.61
N VAL A 382 9.84 7.53 4.47
CA VAL A 382 9.69 7.41 5.94
C VAL A 382 9.44 8.77 6.58
N ARG A 383 8.89 8.78 7.80
CA ARG A 383 8.58 10.00 8.56
C ARG A 383 9.44 10.14 9.80
N SER A 384 9.85 11.35 10.11
CA SER A 384 10.46 11.67 11.40
C SER A 384 9.46 11.58 12.55
N VAL A 385 9.94 11.13 13.71
CA VAL A 385 9.17 10.95 14.94
C VAL A 385 9.31 12.18 15.86
N LYS A 386 9.02 12.04 17.16
CA LYS A 386 9.22 13.10 18.17
C LYS A 386 10.67 13.64 18.09
N TYR A 387 10.85 14.95 18.28
CA TYR A 387 12.15 15.64 18.15
C TYR A 387 12.80 15.58 16.76
N GLY A 388 12.03 15.24 15.73
CA GLY A 388 12.52 15.16 14.35
C GLY A 388 13.50 14.00 14.12
N ALA A 389 13.64 13.08 15.07
CA ALA A 389 14.47 11.89 14.92
C ALA A 389 13.93 11.04 13.76
N TYR A 390 14.81 10.48 12.93
CA TYR A 390 14.41 9.58 11.85
C TYR A 390 15.49 8.51 11.59
N TRP A 391 15.05 7.42 10.96
CA TRP A 391 15.90 6.34 10.46
C TRP A 391 15.35 5.94 9.09
N ARG A 392 16.23 5.75 8.11
CA ARG A 392 15.90 5.18 6.80
C ARG A 392 16.92 4.10 6.48
N LEU A 393 16.46 2.85 6.51
CA LEU A 393 17.26 1.71 6.09
C LEU A 393 17.57 1.85 4.59
N LEU A 394 18.83 1.66 4.21
CA LEU A 394 19.33 1.72 2.84
C LEU A 394 20.46 0.72 2.64
N LEU A 395 20.56 0.19 1.42
CA LEU A 395 21.72 -0.58 0.97
C LEU A 395 22.92 0.34 0.69
N PRO A 396 24.15 -0.21 0.65
CA PRO A 396 25.32 0.57 0.27
C PRO A 396 25.19 1.17 -1.12
N GLY A 397 25.55 2.44 -1.29
CA GLY A 397 25.40 3.18 -2.54
C GLY A 397 25.40 4.70 -2.34
N LEU A 398 25.36 5.44 -3.44
CA LEU A 398 25.08 6.86 -3.45
C LEU A 398 23.57 7.08 -3.52
N HIS A 399 23.04 7.92 -2.64
CA HIS A 399 21.61 8.22 -2.55
C HIS A 399 21.38 9.73 -2.57
N ASN A 400 20.36 10.19 -3.30
CA ASN A 400 19.85 11.55 -3.20
C ASN A 400 18.64 11.55 -2.25
N ILE A 401 18.70 12.34 -1.19
CA ILE A 401 17.71 12.33 -0.10
C ILE A 401 17.10 13.71 0.02
N THR A 402 15.79 13.80 -0.22
CA THR A 402 15.01 15.03 -0.07
C THR A 402 14.18 14.96 1.19
N VAL A 403 14.30 15.98 2.04
CA VAL A 403 13.49 16.15 3.24
C VAL A 403 12.52 17.29 3.05
N THR A 404 11.24 17.04 3.35
CA THR A 404 10.16 18.02 3.27
C THR A 404 9.39 18.12 4.58
N ALA A 405 8.99 19.33 4.97
CA ALA A 405 8.16 19.57 6.15
C ALA A 405 7.28 20.80 5.97
N SER A 406 6.05 20.74 6.49
CA SER A 406 5.11 21.87 6.42
C SER A 406 5.66 23.09 7.16
N GLY A 407 5.69 24.25 6.50
CA GLY A 407 6.24 25.51 7.02
C GLY A 407 7.72 25.77 6.70
N TYR A 408 8.40 24.83 6.03
CA TYR A 408 9.82 24.92 5.72
C TYR A 408 10.10 24.76 4.22
N LEU A 409 11.22 25.32 3.77
CA LEU A 409 11.76 25.00 2.44
C LEU A 409 12.27 23.55 2.42
N PRO A 410 12.04 22.79 1.34
CA PRO A 410 12.62 21.45 1.18
C PRO A 410 14.15 21.54 1.11
N GLN A 411 14.85 20.54 1.64
CA GLN A 411 16.31 20.40 1.56
C GLN A 411 16.64 19.06 0.92
N THR A 412 17.49 19.06 -0.11
CA THR A 412 18.00 17.85 -0.75
C THR A 412 19.50 17.73 -0.52
N GLU A 413 19.93 16.61 0.02
CA GLU A 413 21.34 16.22 0.11
C GLU A 413 21.63 15.24 -1.01
N PHE A 414 22.59 15.59 -1.87
CA PHE A 414 22.94 14.82 -3.07
C PHE A 414 24.17 13.95 -2.84
N ASN A 415 24.22 12.78 -3.48
CA ASN A 415 25.34 11.83 -3.45
C ASN A 415 25.74 11.38 -2.04
N VAL A 416 24.76 11.16 -1.15
CA VAL A 416 24.99 10.64 0.21
C VAL A 416 25.50 9.20 0.11
N ASN A 417 26.77 9.00 0.45
CA ASN A 417 27.44 7.71 0.37
C ASN A 417 27.16 6.84 1.59
N VAL A 418 26.21 5.92 1.47
CA VAL A 418 25.92 4.88 2.46
C VAL A 418 26.90 3.72 2.23
N THR A 419 27.69 3.35 3.24
CA THR A 419 28.62 2.21 3.13
C THR A 419 28.19 0.97 3.93
N ASN A 420 27.43 1.15 5.02
CA ASN A 420 27.06 0.12 5.99
C ASN A 420 28.23 -0.71 6.58
N GLU A 421 29.48 -0.21 6.50
CA GLU A 421 30.67 -0.91 7.03
C GLU A 421 30.60 -1.17 8.54
N ASN A 422 29.90 -0.30 9.28
CA ASN A 422 29.73 -0.42 10.72
C ASN A 422 28.26 -0.57 11.11
N LEU A 423 27.79 -1.83 11.15
CA LEU A 423 26.43 -2.26 11.54
C LEU A 423 26.06 -1.97 13.02
N THR A 424 26.80 -1.11 13.71
CA THR A 424 26.47 -0.64 15.07
C THR A 424 25.84 0.74 15.08
N ASN A 425 25.93 1.48 13.98
CA ASN A 425 25.43 2.84 13.89
C ASN A 425 25.27 3.27 12.42
N ALA A 426 24.01 3.45 11.98
CA ALA A 426 23.68 4.02 10.68
C ALA A 426 24.36 5.38 10.45
N LEU A 427 24.60 5.73 9.18
CA LEU A 427 25.22 6.98 8.78
C LEU A 427 24.43 8.17 9.33
N ARG A 428 25.12 9.05 10.05
CA ARG A 428 24.50 10.25 10.63
C ARG A 428 24.36 11.33 9.57
N LEU A 429 23.12 11.73 9.28
CA LEU A 429 22.78 12.82 8.37
C LEU A 429 21.72 13.71 9.02
N ASP A 430 22.03 14.99 9.27
CA ASP A 430 21.12 15.94 9.90
C ASP A 430 20.65 17.01 8.91
N PHE A 431 19.36 17.34 8.95
CA PHE A 431 18.75 18.37 8.11
C PHE A 431 18.36 19.58 8.95
N ASN A 432 18.68 20.78 8.46
CA ASN A 432 18.33 22.04 9.10
C ASN A 432 17.47 22.84 8.12
N LEU A 433 16.17 22.53 8.12
CA LEU A 433 15.23 23.11 7.17
C LEU A 433 15.01 24.58 7.48
N GLN A 434 15.06 25.42 6.44
CA GLN A 434 14.88 26.86 6.58
C GLN A 434 13.37 27.19 6.73
N PRO A 435 12.91 27.76 7.86
CA PRO A 435 11.52 28.18 8.00
C PRO A 435 11.25 29.38 7.10
N ILE A 436 10.18 29.30 6.33
CA ILE A 436 9.76 30.32 5.35
C ILE A 436 9.54 31.65 6.10
N SER A 437 10.22 32.72 5.69
CA SER A 437 10.26 33.94 6.51
C SER A 437 9.07 34.88 6.28
N PRO A 438 8.60 35.60 7.32
CA PRO A 438 7.56 36.62 7.15
C PRO A 438 7.95 37.73 6.19
N ASP A 439 9.24 38.05 6.04
CA ASP A 439 9.71 39.07 5.09
C ASP A 439 9.78 38.55 3.65
N THR A 440 9.93 37.23 3.47
CA THR A 440 9.69 36.56 2.19
C THR A 440 8.20 36.56 1.83
N LEU A 441 7.29 36.64 2.82
CA LEU A 441 5.86 36.91 2.62
C LEU A 441 5.52 38.43 2.50
N SER A 442 6.35 39.34 3.02
CA SER A 442 6.07 40.79 3.05
C SER A 442 6.65 41.53 1.84
N ALA A 443 7.78 41.08 1.29
CA ALA A 443 8.33 41.58 0.02
C ALA A 443 7.41 41.37 -1.19
N VAL A 444 6.34 40.57 -1.03
CA VAL A 444 5.27 40.34 -2.02
C VAL A 444 4.13 41.38 -1.89
N LYS A 445 4.11 42.21 -0.84
CA LYS A 445 2.99 43.12 -0.54
C LYS A 445 3.13 44.55 -1.10
N ASP A 446 4.34 45.04 -1.37
CA ASP A 446 4.60 46.44 -1.74
C ASP A 446 5.01 46.66 -3.22
N VAL A 447 4.53 45.79 -4.12
CA VAL A 447 4.60 46.02 -5.57
C VAL A 447 3.23 46.51 -6.07
N SER A 448 3.15 47.79 -6.44
CA SER A 448 1.89 48.47 -6.83
C SER A 448 1.28 48.04 -8.17
N SER A 449 1.88 47.07 -8.86
CA SER A 449 1.23 46.25 -9.87
C SER A 449 1.76 44.82 -9.84
N ILE A 450 1.11 43.98 -9.02
CA ILE A 450 1.31 42.53 -8.99
C ILE A 450 1.34 41.95 -10.42
N ASN A 451 0.48 42.42 -11.32
CA ASN A 451 0.44 42.00 -12.72
C ASN A 451 1.76 42.22 -13.47
N ASP A 452 2.48 43.32 -13.27
CA ASP A 452 3.69 43.59 -14.07
C ASP A 452 4.89 42.76 -13.59
N VAL A 453 4.98 42.49 -12.28
CA VAL A 453 5.99 41.58 -11.74
C VAL A 453 5.62 40.11 -12.01
N TYR A 454 4.34 39.73 -11.96
CA TYR A 454 3.91 38.39 -12.43
C TYR A 454 4.17 38.22 -13.93
N ASN A 455 3.86 39.20 -14.77
CA ASN A 455 4.15 39.14 -16.21
C ASN A 455 5.67 39.08 -16.49
N LEU A 456 6.49 39.83 -15.76
CA LEU A 456 7.95 39.81 -15.94
C LEU A 456 8.56 38.49 -15.44
N LEU A 457 8.11 37.98 -14.29
CA LEU A 457 8.55 36.69 -13.74
C LEU A 457 8.02 35.50 -14.54
N SER A 458 6.78 35.53 -15.05
CA SER A 458 6.27 34.49 -15.94
C SER A 458 7.05 34.49 -17.24
N THR A 459 7.29 35.65 -17.86
CA THR A 459 8.11 35.74 -19.08
C THR A 459 9.55 35.25 -18.87
N TYR A 460 10.15 35.48 -17.68
CA TYR A 460 11.50 34.99 -17.38
C TYR A 460 11.52 33.49 -17.03
N ALA A 461 10.51 33.00 -16.30
CA ALA A 461 10.34 31.59 -15.95
C ALA A 461 9.99 30.74 -17.18
N GLU A 462 9.08 31.20 -18.04
CA GLU A 462 8.76 30.60 -19.35
C GLU A 462 10.00 30.56 -20.25
N LYS A 463 10.85 31.59 -20.24
CA LYS A 463 12.07 31.62 -21.06
C LYS A 463 13.16 30.68 -20.53
N LEU A 464 13.27 30.54 -19.21
CA LEU A 464 14.16 29.56 -18.57
C LEU A 464 13.64 28.12 -18.75
N MET A 465 12.33 27.90 -18.56
CA MET A 465 11.68 26.62 -18.81
C MET A 465 11.72 26.23 -20.29
N ASN A 466 11.45 27.11 -21.24
CA ASN A 466 11.53 26.78 -22.67
C ASN A 466 12.95 26.43 -23.09
N THR A 467 13.98 27.02 -22.47
CA THR A 467 15.37 26.66 -22.78
C THR A 467 15.75 25.26 -22.28
N SER A 468 15.24 24.79 -21.13
CA SER A 468 15.43 23.39 -20.70
C SER A 468 14.46 22.42 -21.38
N ARG A 469 13.21 22.82 -21.58
CA ARG A 469 12.12 22.04 -22.18
C ARG A 469 12.35 21.77 -23.67
N GLU A 470 12.85 22.74 -24.45
CA GLU A 470 13.30 22.46 -25.82
C GLU A 470 14.41 21.41 -25.85
N ASN A 471 15.32 21.41 -24.86
CA ASN A 471 16.40 20.42 -24.80
C ASN A 471 15.87 19.03 -24.36
N VAL A 472 14.83 18.97 -23.52
CA VAL A 472 14.11 17.72 -23.21
C VAL A 472 13.33 17.21 -24.43
N LEU A 473 12.61 18.07 -25.15
CA LEU A 473 11.85 17.68 -26.34
C LEU A 473 12.75 17.20 -27.49
N LYS A 474 13.96 17.75 -27.63
CA LYS A 474 14.96 17.35 -28.65
C LYS A 474 15.61 15.98 -28.39
N THR A 475 15.50 15.42 -27.18
CA THR A 475 16.02 14.08 -26.85
C THR A 475 14.95 12.99 -26.81
N LEU A 476 13.67 13.35 -27.01
CA LEU A 476 12.58 12.39 -27.07
C LEU A 476 12.49 11.72 -28.45
N ILE A 477 12.22 10.42 -28.44
CA ILE A 477 12.00 9.59 -29.62
C ILE A 477 10.59 9.88 -30.13
N GLU A 478 10.44 10.07 -31.44
CA GLU A 478 9.13 10.27 -32.09
C GLU A 478 8.36 8.93 -32.27
N PRO A 479 7.02 8.97 -32.32
CA PRO A 479 6.18 7.81 -32.62
C PRO A 479 6.60 7.10 -33.92
N THR A 480 6.54 5.76 -33.95
CA THR A 480 6.78 4.95 -35.15
C THR A 480 5.51 4.60 -35.91
N THR A 481 4.34 4.81 -35.30
CA THR A 481 3.05 4.76 -35.98
C THR A 481 3.02 5.75 -37.14
N LYS A 482 2.43 5.32 -38.25
CA LYS A 482 2.23 6.19 -39.41
C LYS A 482 1.25 7.30 -39.04
N PHE A 483 1.55 8.52 -39.50
CA PHE A 483 0.64 9.66 -39.41
C PHE A 483 -0.46 9.49 -40.46
N GLN A 484 -1.42 8.63 -40.14
CA GLN A 484 -2.57 8.27 -40.96
C GLN A 484 -3.83 8.22 -40.10
N TYR A 485 -5.02 8.26 -40.72
CA TYR A 485 -6.26 8.03 -39.97
C TYR A 485 -6.43 6.56 -39.59
N HIS A 486 -6.77 6.31 -38.32
CA HIS A 486 -7.04 4.97 -37.81
C HIS A 486 -8.54 4.76 -37.69
N ASN A 487 -9.13 3.94 -38.57
CA ASN A 487 -10.47 3.41 -38.37
C ASN A 487 -10.57 2.63 -37.04
N TYR A 488 -11.78 2.32 -36.58
CA TYR A 488 -11.99 1.71 -35.27
C TYR A 488 -11.17 0.43 -35.08
N ASP A 489 -11.15 -0.47 -36.06
CA ASP A 489 -10.38 -1.72 -35.97
C ASP A 489 -8.87 -1.47 -35.91
N SER A 490 -8.31 -0.63 -36.79
CA SER A 490 -6.88 -0.29 -36.79
C SER A 490 -6.45 0.47 -35.53
N MET A 491 -7.32 1.33 -34.98
CA MET A 491 -7.09 1.97 -33.68
C MET A 491 -7.04 0.93 -32.57
N VAL A 492 -8.00 0.00 -32.53
CA VAL A 492 -8.06 -1.06 -31.50
C VAL A 492 -6.88 -2.02 -31.62
N GLU A 493 -6.45 -2.37 -32.84
CA GLU A 493 -5.23 -3.13 -33.08
C GLU A 493 -4.01 -2.40 -32.55
N LYS A 494 -3.84 -1.10 -32.85
CA LYS A 494 -2.69 -0.32 -32.37
C LYS A 494 -2.69 -0.14 -30.85
N LEU A 495 -3.84 0.09 -30.22
CA LEU A 495 -3.93 0.16 -28.76
C LEU A 495 -3.55 -1.19 -28.12
N LYS A 496 -4.02 -2.31 -28.68
CA LYS A 496 -3.64 -3.65 -28.19
C LYS A 496 -2.15 -3.95 -28.42
N GLU A 497 -1.59 -3.56 -29.57
CA GLU A 497 -0.16 -3.65 -29.86
C GLU A 497 0.66 -2.93 -28.79
N LEU A 498 0.35 -1.65 -28.51
CA LEU A 498 1.04 -0.86 -27.50
C LEU A 498 0.88 -1.45 -26.10
N ASN A 499 -0.31 -1.91 -25.72
CA ASN A 499 -0.53 -2.58 -24.43
C ASN A 499 0.28 -3.88 -24.29
N ASN A 500 0.41 -4.65 -25.38
CA ASN A 500 1.18 -5.90 -25.39
C ASN A 500 2.70 -5.65 -25.42
N GLN A 501 3.14 -4.53 -25.98
CA GLN A 501 4.54 -4.13 -26.06
C GLN A 501 5.04 -3.45 -24.77
N TYR A 502 4.15 -2.77 -24.05
CA TYR A 502 4.47 -1.99 -22.84
C TYR A 502 3.65 -2.40 -21.58
N PRO A 503 3.40 -3.70 -21.32
CA PRO A 503 2.41 -4.15 -20.33
C PRO A 503 2.73 -3.75 -18.88
N ASN A 504 3.98 -3.42 -18.58
CA ASN A 504 4.39 -2.97 -17.25
C ASN A 504 3.90 -1.55 -16.92
N ILE A 505 3.70 -0.71 -17.95
CA ILE A 505 3.32 0.70 -17.79
C ILE A 505 1.97 1.05 -18.41
N THR A 506 1.28 0.08 -19.02
CA THR A 506 -0.01 0.31 -19.69
C THR A 506 -1.10 -0.63 -19.19
N SER A 507 -2.34 -0.14 -19.18
CA SER A 507 -3.52 -0.99 -19.04
C SER A 507 -4.64 -0.53 -19.96
N LEU A 508 -5.03 -1.39 -20.90
CA LEU A 508 -6.10 -1.14 -21.85
C LEU A 508 -7.43 -1.75 -21.34
N TYR A 509 -8.43 -0.90 -21.12
CA TYR A 509 -9.78 -1.33 -20.74
C TYR A 509 -10.89 -0.59 -21.51
N THR A 510 -12.14 -1.04 -21.36
CA THR A 510 -13.33 -0.41 -21.93
C THR A 510 -14.23 0.12 -20.81
N ILE A 511 -14.75 1.35 -20.95
CA ILE A 511 -15.71 1.94 -19.99
C ILE A 511 -17.18 1.64 -20.34
N GLY A 512 -17.43 1.08 -21.51
CA GLY A 512 -18.77 0.89 -22.04
C GLY A 512 -18.76 0.64 -23.54
N LYS A 513 -19.93 0.71 -24.15
CA LYS A 513 -20.11 0.51 -25.59
C LYS A 513 -20.95 1.62 -26.19
N SER A 514 -20.66 1.95 -27.44
CA SER A 514 -21.44 2.88 -28.23
C SER A 514 -22.82 2.34 -28.65
N ASN A 515 -23.59 3.16 -29.36
CA ASN A 515 -24.83 2.75 -30.03
C ASN A 515 -24.62 1.57 -30.99
N GLU A 516 -23.57 1.57 -31.83
CA GLU A 516 -23.22 0.49 -32.75
C GLU A 516 -22.40 -0.65 -32.11
N LYS A 517 -22.16 -0.59 -30.78
CA LYS A 517 -21.51 -1.62 -29.96
C LYS A 517 -19.98 -1.68 -30.03
N HIS A 518 -19.35 -0.69 -30.66
CA HIS A 518 -17.92 -0.40 -30.50
C HIS A 518 -17.58 -0.18 -29.01
N ASP A 519 -16.43 -0.67 -28.56
CA ASP A 519 -15.95 -0.49 -27.19
C ASP A 519 -15.32 0.89 -27.02
N LEU A 520 -15.62 1.52 -25.88
CA LEU A 520 -15.08 2.84 -25.52
C LEU A 520 -13.77 2.64 -24.77
N TRP A 521 -12.69 2.46 -25.55
CA TRP A 521 -11.36 2.11 -25.06
C TRP A 521 -10.66 3.28 -24.34
N VAL A 522 -10.02 2.94 -23.23
CA VAL A 522 -9.16 3.81 -22.42
C VAL A 522 -7.83 3.08 -22.21
N MET A 523 -6.73 3.77 -22.52
CA MET A 523 -5.39 3.36 -22.14
C MET A 523 -4.98 4.08 -20.86
N VAL A 524 -4.65 3.35 -19.80
CA VAL A 524 -3.90 3.88 -18.66
C VAL A 524 -2.42 3.87 -18.99
N ILE A 525 -1.69 4.90 -18.56
CA ILE A 525 -0.23 4.96 -18.55
C ILE A 525 0.22 5.45 -17.15
N SER A 526 0.94 4.59 -16.43
CA SER A 526 1.49 4.78 -15.07
C SER A 526 2.45 3.59 -14.81
N ASP A 527 3.39 3.69 -13.87
CA ASP A 527 4.18 2.51 -13.44
C ASP A 527 3.36 1.54 -12.57
N GLN A 528 2.17 1.93 -12.11
CA GLN A 528 1.13 1.07 -11.53
C GLN A 528 -0.20 1.18 -12.30
N PRO A 529 -0.27 0.78 -13.58
CA PRO A 529 -1.38 1.13 -14.48
C PRO A 529 -2.73 0.51 -14.07
N LEU A 530 -2.73 -0.48 -13.17
CA LEU A 530 -3.93 -1.18 -12.70
C LEU A 530 -4.59 -0.59 -11.44
N ILE A 531 -3.90 0.28 -10.68
CA ILE A 531 -4.40 0.82 -9.39
C ILE A 531 -4.21 2.32 -9.28
N HIS A 532 -5.12 2.97 -8.57
CA HIS A 532 -4.89 4.29 -7.98
C HIS A 532 -3.94 4.16 -6.78
N GLU A 533 -2.80 4.86 -6.80
CA GLU A 533 -1.89 4.97 -5.66
C GLU A 533 -2.23 6.18 -4.77
N PRO A 534 -2.38 6.04 -3.44
CA PRO A 534 -2.81 7.15 -2.59
C PRO A 534 -1.85 8.34 -2.62
N GLY A 535 -2.34 9.50 -3.08
CA GLY A 535 -1.54 10.72 -3.24
C GLY A 535 -0.83 10.87 -4.60
N GLU A 536 -1.01 9.89 -5.50
CA GLU A 536 -0.80 10.04 -6.95
C GLU A 536 -2.07 10.66 -7.58
N PRO A 537 -1.96 11.78 -8.31
CA PRO A 537 -3.11 12.38 -8.98
C PRO A 537 -3.47 11.62 -10.26
N GLU A 538 -4.77 11.45 -10.52
CA GLU A 538 -5.24 10.92 -11.81
C GLU A 538 -5.59 12.06 -12.78
N VAL A 539 -5.17 11.91 -14.03
CA VAL A 539 -5.48 12.84 -15.14
C VAL A 539 -6.11 12.10 -16.29
N ARG A 540 -6.86 12.82 -17.14
CA ARG A 540 -7.40 12.23 -18.37
C ARG A 540 -7.38 13.13 -19.61
N TYR A 541 -7.27 12.47 -20.76
CA TYR A 541 -7.56 13.04 -22.07
C TYR A 541 -8.71 12.28 -22.74
N ILE A 542 -9.61 13.03 -23.39
CA ILE A 542 -10.73 12.49 -24.15
C ILE A 542 -10.73 13.11 -25.54
N GLY A 543 -10.53 12.32 -26.59
CA GLY A 543 -10.61 12.78 -27.98
C GLY A 543 -11.98 12.49 -28.61
N ASN A 544 -12.31 13.24 -29.66
CA ASN A 544 -13.25 12.80 -30.70
C ASN A 544 -14.63 12.41 -30.11
N ILE A 545 -15.17 13.28 -29.25
CA ILE A 545 -16.56 13.29 -28.78
C ILE A 545 -17.52 13.71 -29.91
N HIS A 546 -17.05 14.51 -30.86
CA HIS A 546 -17.65 14.64 -32.18
C HIS A 546 -16.80 13.82 -33.16
N GLY A 547 -17.44 12.96 -33.96
CA GLY A 547 -16.72 12.02 -34.83
C GLY A 547 -15.97 12.71 -35.98
N ASP A 548 -16.47 13.85 -36.45
CA ASP A 548 -15.86 14.69 -37.49
C ASP A 548 -14.61 15.47 -37.02
N GLU A 549 -14.38 15.54 -35.71
CA GLU A 549 -13.26 16.25 -35.09
C GLU A 549 -12.14 15.24 -34.77
N SER A 550 -11.39 14.88 -35.82
CA SER A 550 -10.52 13.69 -35.85
C SER A 550 -9.10 13.93 -35.33
N VAL A 551 -8.58 15.16 -35.39
CA VAL A 551 -7.19 15.48 -34.98
C VAL A 551 -6.91 15.03 -33.53
N GLY A 552 -7.87 15.21 -32.62
CA GLY A 552 -7.73 14.81 -31.22
C GLY A 552 -7.58 13.29 -31.04
N ARG A 553 -8.25 12.48 -31.86
CA ARG A 553 -8.13 11.01 -31.85
C ARG A 553 -6.71 10.59 -32.21
N GLU A 554 -6.23 11.05 -33.36
CA GLU A 554 -4.92 10.65 -33.88
C GLU A 554 -3.78 11.16 -32.97
N CYS A 555 -3.85 12.42 -32.52
CA CYS A 555 -2.89 12.95 -31.55
C CYS A 555 -2.81 12.14 -30.26
N LEU A 556 -3.93 11.58 -29.76
CA LEU A 556 -3.92 10.74 -28.56
C LEU A 556 -3.37 9.32 -28.81
N ILE A 557 -3.58 8.74 -30.00
CA ILE A 557 -2.93 7.48 -30.40
C ILE A 557 -1.40 7.68 -30.44
N PHE A 558 -0.94 8.76 -31.08
CA PHE A 558 0.49 9.11 -31.12
C PHE A 558 1.04 9.43 -29.73
N PHE A 559 0.26 10.08 -28.85
CA PHE A 559 0.68 10.42 -27.49
C PHE A 559 0.86 9.18 -26.60
N ILE A 560 0.00 8.16 -26.74
CA ILE A 560 0.18 6.87 -26.05
C ILE A 560 1.51 6.23 -26.46
N GLU A 561 1.78 6.10 -27.76
CA GLU A 561 3.06 5.55 -28.23
C GLU A 561 4.24 6.41 -27.74
N TYR A 562 4.14 7.74 -27.84
CA TYR A 562 5.19 8.67 -27.43
C TYR A 562 5.57 8.56 -25.96
N LEU A 563 4.60 8.40 -25.07
CA LEU A 563 4.84 8.16 -23.64
C LEU A 563 5.54 6.81 -23.44
N CYS A 564 5.01 5.74 -24.05
CA CYS A 564 5.55 4.39 -23.92
C CYS A 564 6.97 4.23 -24.47
N ILE A 565 7.27 4.75 -25.67
CA ILE A 565 8.59 4.60 -26.30
C ILE A 565 9.69 5.38 -25.56
N ASN A 566 9.35 6.39 -24.77
CA ASN A 566 10.28 7.25 -24.05
C ASN A 566 10.42 6.93 -22.56
N TYR A 567 9.53 6.11 -21.99
CA TYR A 567 9.69 5.54 -20.66
C TYR A 567 11.04 4.80 -20.54
N GLU A 568 11.71 4.92 -19.39
CA GLU A 568 13.09 4.47 -19.08
C GLU A 568 14.21 5.05 -19.97
N LYS A 569 13.90 5.73 -21.08
CA LYS A 569 14.89 6.35 -21.99
C LYS A 569 15.02 7.85 -21.78
N ASN A 570 13.96 8.50 -21.31
CA ASN A 570 13.94 9.91 -20.97
C ASN A 570 13.48 10.08 -19.52
N GLU A 571 14.33 10.70 -18.71
CA GLU A 571 14.10 10.86 -17.26
C GLU A 571 12.83 11.65 -16.95
N TYR A 572 12.52 12.71 -17.71
CA TYR A 572 11.32 13.51 -17.50
C TYR A 572 10.03 12.73 -17.79
N ILE A 573 9.99 11.92 -18.86
CA ILE A 573 8.83 11.05 -19.15
C ILE A 573 8.72 9.90 -18.14
N THR A 574 9.85 9.38 -17.66
CA THR A 574 9.85 8.35 -16.60
C THR A 574 9.31 8.94 -15.29
N GLN A 575 9.82 10.09 -14.84
CA GLN A 575 9.29 10.78 -13.65
C GLN A 575 7.81 11.16 -13.79
N LEU A 576 7.36 11.55 -14.98
CA LEU A 576 5.95 11.84 -15.27
C LEU A 576 5.06 10.62 -15.05
N ILE A 577 5.45 9.46 -15.61
CA ILE A 577 4.69 8.21 -15.56
C ILE A 577 4.73 7.57 -14.16
N ASN A 578 5.80 7.77 -13.40
CA ASN A 578 5.96 7.27 -12.01
C ASN A 578 5.30 8.16 -10.92
N ASN A 579 4.59 9.23 -11.30
CA ASN A 579 4.02 10.19 -10.34
C ASN A 579 2.63 10.71 -10.72
N ILE A 580 2.05 10.23 -11.84
CA ILE A 580 0.76 10.66 -12.37
C ILE A 580 0.13 9.49 -13.12
N ARG A 581 -1.13 9.18 -12.78
CA ARG A 581 -1.90 8.16 -13.50
C ARG A 581 -2.64 8.76 -14.67
N ILE A 582 -2.16 8.50 -15.88
CA ILE A 582 -2.65 9.14 -17.10
C ILE A 582 -3.66 8.21 -17.79
N HIS A 583 -4.90 8.65 -17.96
CA HIS A 583 -5.92 7.93 -18.70
C HIS A 583 -6.22 8.58 -20.05
N ILE A 584 -6.12 7.83 -21.15
CA ILE A 584 -6.29 8.36 -22.51
C ILE A 584 -7.41 7.60 -23.23
N MET A 585 -8.47 8.31 -23.59
CA MET A 585 -9.54 7.85 -24.48
C MET A 585 -9.36 8.52 -25.86
N PRO A 586 -8.87 7.82 -26.90
CA PRO A 586 -8.72 8.44 -28.22
C PRO A 586 -10.05 8.80 -28.89
N THR A 587 -11.13 8.06 -28.62
CA THR A 587 -12.46 8.34 -29.18
C THR A 587 -13.57 8.08 -28.16
N MET A 588 -14.39 9.09 -27.92
CA MET A 588 -15.66 8.94 -27.21
C MET A 588 -16.81 8.63 -28.17
N ASN A 589 -16.74 9.06 -29.44
CA ASN A 589 -17.73 8.80 -30.48
C ASN A 589 -17.15 7.98 -31.66
N PRO A 590 -16.87 6.68 -31.46
CA PRO A 590 -16.33 5.83 -32.52
C PRO A 590 -17.31 5.70 -33.70
N ASP A 591 -18.62 5.71 -33.45
CA ASP A 591 -19.66 5.53 -34.47
C ASP A 591 -19.71 6.72 -35.44
N GLY A 592 -19.66 7.95 -34.91
CA GLY A 592 -19.58 9.17 -35.72
C GLY A 592 -18.29 9.27 -36.53
N PHE A 593 -17.15 8.84 -35.95
CA PHE A 593 -15.88 8.77 -36.69
C PHE A 593 -15.95 7.74 -37.82
N GLU A 594 -16.49 6.55 -37.55
CA GLU A 594 -16.70 5.50 -38.55
C GLU A 594 -17.65 5.93 -39.68
N TYR A 595 -18.55 6.87 -39.43
CA TYR A 595 -19.38 7.48 -40.45
C TYR A 595 -18.59 8.50 -41.30
N GLU A 596 -17.78 9.37 -40.68
CA GLU A 596 -16.94 10.35 -41.39
C GLU A 596 -15.86 9.69 -42.25
N TYR A 597 -15.15 8.71 -41.68
CA TYR A 597 -14.06 7.96 -42.33
C TYR A 597 -14.50 7.26 -43.63
N LYS A 598 -15.80 6.97 -43.79
CA LYS A 598 -16.38 6.32 -44.97
C LYS A 598 -16.85 7.30 -46.05
N GLN A 599 -16.82 8.62 -45.81
CA GLN A 599 -17.21 9.61 -46.81
C GLN A 599 -16.12 9.80 -47.88
N THR A 600 -16.54 10.10 -49.11
CA THR A 600 -15.61 10.45 -50.20
C THR A 600 -15.31 11.94 -50.29
N GLU A 601 -16.12 12.77 -49.62
CA GLU A 601 -15.95 14.21 -49.50
C GLU A 601 -16.16 14.58 -48.03
N HIS A 602 -15.07 14.87 -47.31
CA HIS A 602 -15.10 15.24 -45.88
C HIS A 602 -15.61 16.69 -45.71
N ALA A 603 -16.91 16.87 -45.85
CA ALA A 603 -17.59 18.13 -45.51
C ALA A 603 -17.58 18.35 -43.99
N GLN A 604 -17.79 19.58 -43.52
CA GLN A 604 -17.92 19.82 -42.08
C GLN A 604 -19.25 19.29 -41.53
N GLY A 605 -19.20 18.39 -40.54
CA GLY A 605 -20.35 17.94 -39.76
C GLY A 605 -21.01 16.58 -40.01
N PRO A 606 -20.76 15.77 -41.08
CA PRO A 606 -21.46 14.50 -41.30
C PRO A 606 -21.30 13.53 -40.12
N GLY A 607 -20.08 13.28 -39.67
CA GLY A 607 -19.79 12.40 -38.52
C GLY A 607 -19.88 13.05 -37.14
N ARG A 608 -20.39 14.28 -37.01
CA ARG A 608 -20.39 15.02 -35.73
C ARG A 608 -21.12 14.28 -34.61
N LEU A 609 -22.30 13.75 -34.93
CA LEU A 609 -23.24 13.19 -33.96
C LEU A 609 -22.90 11.71 -33.69
N ASN A 610 -23.46 11.11 -32.63
CA ASN A 610 -23.41 9.66 -32.47
C ASN A 610 -24.42 8.95 -33.41
N ALA A 611 -24.48 7.61 -33.39
CA ALA A 611 -25.37 6.86 -34.30
C ALA A 611 -26.88 7.11 -34.05
N ASN A 612 -27.27 7.66 -32.90
CA ASN A 612 -28.65 8.12 -32.65
C ASN A 612 -28.93 9.55 -33.18
N HIS A 613 -27.96 10.17 -33.86
CA HIS A 613 -27.96 11.58 -34.26
C HIS A 613 -28.09 12.56 -33.09
N ILE A 614 -27.47 12.22 -31.95
CA ILE A 614 -27.38 13.10 -30.77
C ILE A 614 -25.97 13.72 -30.70
N ASP A 615 -25.91 15.01 -30.36
CA ASP A 615 -24.68 15.72 -30.04
C ASP A 615 -24.29 15.36 -28.60
N LEU A 616 -23.25 14.54 -28.43
CA LEU A 616 -22.83 14.05 -27.12
C LEU A 616 -22.40 15.21 -26.18
N ASN A 617 -21.83 16.29 -26.74
CA ASN A 617 -21.47 17.49 -25.97
C ASN A 617 -22.68 18.45 -25.76
N ARG A 618 -23.92 17.96 -25.96
CA ARG A 618 -25.18 18.59 -25.53
C ARG A 618 -26.06 17.64 -24.72
N ASN A 619 -25.59 16.42 -24.42
CA ASN A 619 -26.36 15.36 -23.80
C ASN A 619 -26.03 15.13 -22.31
N PHE A 620 -24.98 15.76 -21.77
CA PHE A 620 -24.72 15.70 -20.32
C PHE A 620 -25.81 16.41 -19.51
N PRO A 621 -26.05 16.00 -18.24
CA PRO A 621 -26.97 16.69 -17.34
C PRO A 621 -26.68 18.20 -17.26
N LYS A 622 -27.72 19.00 -17.54
CA LYS A 622 -27.63 20.45 -17.60
C LYS A 622 -27.43 21.03 -16.19
N ILE A 623 -26.37 21.82 -16.01
CA ILE A 623 -26.15 22.57 -14.77
C ILE A 623 -27.08 23.79 -14.70
N GLU A 624 -27.61 24.11 -13.52
CA GLU A 624 -28.20 25.43 -13.26
C GLU A 624 -27.16 26.34 -12.61
N LEU A 625 -27.05 27.58 -13.10
CA LEU A 625 -26.10 28.58 -12.59
C LEU A 625 -26.84 29.71 -11.86
N GLU A 626 -26.23 30.24 -10.81
CA GLU A 626 -26.66 31.46 -10.11
C GLU A 626 -25.49 32.41 -9.83
N SER A 627 -25.81 33.69 -9.58
CA SER A 627 -24.81 34.70 -9.24
C SER A 627 -24.43 34.58 -7.77
N LEU A 628 -23.13 34.52 -7.47
CA LEU A 628 -22.65 34.44 -6.09
C LEU A 628 -22.96 35.71 -5.27
N ASN A 629 -22.94 36.87 -5.93
CA ASN A 629 -23.27 38.17 -5.33
C ASN A 629 -24.35 38.84 -6.17
N ASN A 630 -25.53 39.10 -5.62
CA ASN A 630 -26.63 39.74 -6.37
C ASN A 630 -26.43 41.25 -6.65
N GLN A 631 -25.22 41.80 -6.44
CA GLN A 631 -24.85 43.20 -6.70
C GLN A 631 -23.33 43.38 -6.94
N ASN A 632 -22.85 43.26 -8.20
CA ASN A 632 -21.95 44.21 -8.91
C ASN A 632 -21.28 43.57 -10.16
N ASP A 633 -20.56 44.34 -10.99
CA ASP A 633 -20.19 43.90 -12.36
C ASP A 633 -19.12 42.79 -12.52
N ASN A 634 -18.72 42.11 -11.43
CA ASN A 634 -17.66 41.10 -11.42
C ASN A 634 -18.13 39.69 -11.01
N ASP A 635 -19.44 39.41 -10.99
CA ASP A 635 -19.94 38.22 -10.32
C ASP A 635 -19.44 36.90 -10.94
N ILE A 636 -18.66 36.18 -10.13
CA ILE A 636 -18.48 34.74 -10.21
C ILE A 636 -19.85 34.07 -10.17
N VAL A 637 -20.07 33.12 -11.06
CA VAL A 637 -21.27 32.28 -11.08
C VAL A 637 -20.96 30.92 -10.46
N ILE A 638 -21.93 30.32 -9.79
CA ILE A 638 -21.80 29.00 -9.15
C ILE A 638 -22.91 28.05 -9.67
N PRO A 639 -22.67 26.74 -9.72
CA PRO A 639 -23.74 25.76 -9.82
C PRO A 639 -24.68 25.88 -8.62
N LYS A 640 -26.00 25.98 -8.86
CA LYS A 640 -27.00 26.07 -7.79
C LYS A 640 -26.90 24.85 -6.87
N GLN A 641 -26.75 25.08 -5.58
CA GLN A 641 -26.84 23.99 -4.60
C GLN A 641 -28.30 23.74 -4.23
N ASN A 642 -28.77 22.52 -4.47
CA ASN A 642 -30.11 22.11 -4.04
C ASN A 642 -30.13 22.09 -2.50
N THR A 643 -31.00 22.91 -1.88
CA THR A 643 -30.90 23.25 -0.44
C THR A 643 -31.26 22.11 0.53
N ASP A 644 -31.65 20.95 0.01
CA ASP A 644 -31.87 19.73 0.78
C ASP A 644 -30.55 19.02 1.10
N ASN A 645 -29.94 19.40 2.23
CA ASN A 645 -28.74 18.82 2.86
C ASN A 645 -28.53 17.31 2.58
N ASN A 646 -27.76 16.96 1.53
CA ASN A 646 -26.92 15.75 1.37
C ASN A 646 -26.34 15.70 -0.06
N ASN A 647 -25.24 16.42 -0.34
CA ASN A 647 -24.60 16.52 -1.67
C ASN A 647 -23.84 15.24 -2.12
N ASN A 648 -24.35 14.06 -1.76
CA ASN A 648 -24.01 12.76 -2.34
C ASN A 648 -25.19 11.78 -2.33
N LYS A 649 -26.35 12.15 -1.76
CA LYS A 649 -27.53 11.26 -1.67
C LYS A 649 -28.51 11.45 -2.83
N TYR A 650 -28.68 12.67 -3.33
CA TYR A 650 -29.59 12.94 -4.46
C TYR A 650 -29.11 12.31 -5.78
N TYR A 651 -27.80 12.23 -6.03
CA TYR A 651 -27.26 11.77 -7.32
C TYR A 651 -27.58 10.32 -7.67
N LEU A 652 -27.53 9.37 -6.73
CA LEU A 652 -27.87 7.98 -7.04
C LEU A 652 -29.37 7.79 -7.32
N ASP A 653 -30.24 8.49 -6.58
CA ASP A 653 -31.69 8.41 -6.78
C ASP A 653 -32.12 9.09 -8.10
N GLU A 654 -31.42 10.15 -8.52
CA GLU A 654 -31.69 10.80 -9.81
C GLU A 654 -31.05 10.06 -11.00
N LEU A 655 -29.89 9.41 -10.82
CA LEU A 655 -29.28 8.50 -11.81
C LEU A 655 -30.15 7.29 -12.16
N THR A 656 -31.10 6.90 -11.31
CA THR A 656 -32.07 5.83 -11.64
C THR A 656 -33.31 6.33 -12.40
N ASN A 657 -33.62 7.64 -12.34
CA ASN A 657 -34.79 8.23 -13.02
C ASN A 657 -34.43 8.96 -14.33
N THR A 658 -33.24 9.56 -14.44
CA THR A 658 -32.77 10.29 -15.63
C THR A 658 -32.22 9.41 -16.76
N GLN A 659 -32.02 8.11 -16.50
CA GLN A 659 -31.44 7.12 -17.42
C GLN A 659 -32.13 6.97 -18.80
N LYS A 660 -33.32 7.54 -19.01
CA LYS A 660 -34.08 7.39 -20.26
C LYS A 660 -33.57 8.22 -21.45
N ASN A 661 -32.84 9.30 -21.22
CA ASN A 661 -32.50 10.29 -22.27
C ASN A 661 -30.97 10.48 -22.48
N LEU A 662 -30.14 9.69 -21.80
CA LEU A 662 -28.68 9.77 -21.90
C LEU A 662 -28.14 8.70 -22.85
N GLU A 663 -27.35 9.12 -23.83
CA GLU A 663 -26.69 8.24 -24.79
C GLU A 663 -25.67 7.32 -24.09
N PRO A 664 -25.39 6.13 -24.65
CA PRO A 664 -24.56 5.14 -23.96
C PRO A 664 -23.11 5.61 -23.74
N GLU A 665 -22.56 6.43 -24.63
CA GLU A 665 -21.24 7.05 -24.48
C GLU A 665 -21.20 8.01 -23.28
N VAL A 666 -22.19 8.90 -23.19
CA VAL A 666 -22.32 9.87 -22.09
C VAL A 666 -22.49 9.16 -20.75
N ARG A 667 -23.33 8.12 -20.68
CA ARG A 667 -23.48 7.32 -19.44
C ARG A 667 -22.19 6.61 -19.04
N ALA A 668 -21.44 6.08 -20.01
CA ALA A 668 -20.15 5.44 -19.75
C ALA A 668 -19.13 6.44 -19.20
N VAL A 669 -18.98 7.61 -19.83
CA VAL A 669 -18.06 8.66 -19.37
C VAL A 669 -18.49 9.25 -18.03
N MET A 670 -19.78 9.49 -17.79
CA MET A 670 -20.27 9.95 -16.47
C MET A 670 -19.94 8.94 -15.37
N HIS A 671 -20.20 7.65 -15.58
CA HIS A 671 -19.85 6.60 -14.61
C HIS A 671 -18.34 6.53 -14.37
N TRP A 672 -17.55 6.56 -15.46
CA TRP A 672 -16.09 6.56 -15.41
C TRP A 672 -15.52 7.76 -14.62
N SER A 673 -16.12 8.94 -14.76
CA SER A 673 -15.71 10.17 -14.04
C SER A 673 -16.00 10.12 -12.54
N ILE A 674 -16.86 9.22 -12.07
CA ILE A 674 -17.27 9.10 -10.66
C ILE A 674 -16.46 8.01 -9.93
N ILE A 675 -15.98 6.99 -10.64
CA ILE A 675 -15.23 5.86 -10.04
C ILE A 675 -13.72 6.10 -9.89
N TYR A 676 -13.20 7.17 -10.49
CA TYR A 676 -11.78 7.56 -10.46
C TYR A 676 -11.64 9.00 -9.95
N PRO A 677 -10.63 9.32 -9.12
CA PRO A 677 -10.44 10.65 -8.54
C PRO A 677 -9.72 11.59 -9.53
N PHE A 678 -10.31 11.81 -10.71
CA PHE A 678 -9.74 12.72 -11.70
C PHE A 678 -9.60 14.13 -11.12
N VAL A 679 -8.41 14.70 -11.30
CA VAL A 679 -8.02 16.02 -10.80
C VAL A 679 -7.96 17.04 -11.94
N LEU A 680 -7.52 16.61 -13.11
CA LEU A 680 -7.32 17.43 -14.30
C LEU A 680 -7.67 16.64 -15.57
N SER A 681 -8.50 17.25 -16.41
CA SER A 681 -8.98 16.65 -17.65
C SER A 681 -8.84 17.62 -18.81
N ALA A 682 -8.73 17.09 -20.02
CA ALA A 682 -9.02 17.87 -21.22
C ALA A 682 -9.73 17.03 -22.28
N ASN A 683 -10.77 17.63 -22.87
CA ASN A 683 -11.45 17.08 -24.03
C ASN A 683 -10.96 17.78 -25.32
N LEU A 684 -10.68 17.01 -26.37
CA LEU A 684 -10.01 17.49 -27.58
C LEU A 684 -10.99 17.56 -28.77
N HIS A 685 -10.98 18.72 -29.42
CA HIS A 685 -11.96 19.18 -30.40
C HIS A 685 -11.29 19.75 -31.66
N GLY A 686 -12.11 20.04 -32.67
CA GLY A 686 -11.70 20.73 -33.89
C GLY A 686 -12.77 21.67 -34.44
N GLY A 687 -12.33 22.74 -35.11
CA GLY A 687 -13.16 23.82 -35.64
C GLY A 687 -12.63 25.21 -35.27
N ALA A 688 -11.80 25.30 -34.24
CA ALA A 688 -11.04 26.51 -33.88
C ALA A 688 -9.60 26.16 -33.46
N LEU A 689 -8.83 27.15 -33.00
CA LEU A 689 -7.53 26.93 -32.35
C LEU A 689 -7.45 27.75 -31.04
N VAL A 690 -7.91 27.15 -29.95
CA VAL A 690 -8.08 27.82 -28.65
C VAL A 690 -8.21 26.81 -27.50
N ALA A 691 -7.68 27.15 -26.32
CA ALA A 691 -8.03 26.47 -25.08
C ALA A 691 -9.26 27.14 -24.43
N ASN A 692 -10.41 26.48 -24.56
CA ASN A 692 -11.71 26.87 -24.01
C ASN A 692 -11.83 26.42 -22.54
N TYR A 693 -12.41 27.23 -21.66
CA TYR A 693 -12.55 26.89 -20.24
C TYR A 693 -13.90 27.32 -19.61
N PRO A 694 -14.30 26.72 -18.48
CA PRO A 694 -15.58 26.97 -17.83
C PRO A 694 -15.87 28.43 -17.44
N PHE A 695 -17.13 28.84 -17.36
CA PHE A 695 -18.31 28.08 -17.80
C PHE A 695 -18.60 28.27 -19.30
N ASP A 696 -19.00 27.18 -19.94
CA ASP A 696 -19.61 27.14 -21.27
C ASP A 696 -21.04 27.71 -21.25
N LYS A 697 -21.76 27.51 -20.13
CA LYS A 697 -23.13 27.98 -19.92
C LYS A 697 -23.19 29.39 -19.31
N LYS A 698 -24.30 30.10 -19.56
CA LYS A 698 -24.68 31.36 -18.87
C LYS A 698 -25.88 31.21 -17.95
N ILE A 699 -25.97 32.09 -16.95
CA ILE A 699 -27.21 32.37 -16.23
C ILE A 699 -28.27 32.89 -17.22
N GLU A 700 -29.50 32.38 -17.09
CA GLU A 700 -30.64 32.78 -17.91
C GLU A 700 -30.91 34.30 -17.80
N ASN A 701 -31.14 34.97 -18.94
CA ASN A 701 -31.27 36.43 -19.06
C ASN A 701 -30.01 37.26 -18.73
N SER A 702 -28.82 36.66 -18.60
CA SER A 702 -27.57 37.41 -18.47
C SER A 702 -27.15 38.05 -19.80
N ASN A 703 -26.99 39.38 -19.79
CA ASN A 703 -26.43 40.15 -20.92
C ASN A 703 -24.88 40.15 -20.95
N ARG A 704 -24.21 39.50 -20.00
CA ARG A 704 -22.73 39.48 -19.93
C ARG A 704 -22.13 38.57 -21.01
N LYS A 705 -20.90 38.89 -21.44
CA LYS A 705 -20.14 38.03 -22.37
C LYS A 705 -19.58 36.81 -21.64
N GLU A 706 -18.77 37.00 -20.61
CA GLU A 706 -18.14 35.93 -19.84
C GLU A 706 -19.09 35.32 -18.79
N SER A 707 -18.84 34.05 -18.44
CA SER A 707 -19.50 33.31 -17.36
C SER A 707 -18.42 32.69 -16.46
N LYS A 708 -17.97 33.45 -15.46
CA LYS A 708 -16.75 33.15 -14.69
C LYS A 708 -17.01 32.15 -13.59
N SER A 709 -16.28 31.04 -13.58
CA SER A 709 -16.33 30.07 -12.49
C SER A 709 -15.59 30.56 -11.23
N PRO A 710 -15.79 29.92 -10.06
CA PRO A 710 -15.02 30.25 -8.86
C PRO A 710 -13.52 30.07 -9.04
N ASP A 711 -13.11 29.14 -9.91
CA ASP A 711 -11.73 28.85 -10.26
C ASP A 711 -11.25 29.54 -11.55
N ASP A 712 -11.92 30.62 -12.01
CA ASP A 712 -11.60 31.32 -13.27
C ASP A 712 -10.11 31.64 -13.45
N GLN A 713 -9.41 32.07 -12.39
CA GLN A 713 -7.96 32.31 -12.44
C GLN A 713 -7.14 31.02 -12.61
N THR A 714 -7.54 29.94 -11.94
CA THR A 714 -6.90 28.61 -12.07
C THR A 714 -7.13 28.07 -13.49
N PHE A 715 -8.36 28.15 -14.01
CA PHE A 715 -8.66 27.77 -15.39
C PHE A 715 -7.86 28.59 -16.41
N GLN A 716 -7.78 29.91 -16.26
CA GLN A 716 -6.92 30.73 -17.12
C GLN A 716 -5.44 30.33 -17.06
N MET A 717 -4.92 29.87 -15.91
CA MET A 717 -3.57 29.33 -15.80
C MET A 717 -3.43 28.01 -16.56
N LEU A 718 -4.36 27.08 -16.35
CA LEU A 718 -4.41 25.76 -17.00
C LEU A 718 -4.51 25.87 -18.53
N SER A 719 -5.42 26.70 -19.05
CA SER A 719 -5.57 26.95 -20.49
C SER A 719 -4.35 27.61 -21.11
N LYS A 720 -3.67 28.53 -20.40
CA LYS A 720 -2.40 29.13 -20.87
C LYS A 720 -1.28 28.11 -20.94
N ALA A 721 -1.20 27.16 -20.00
CA ALA A 721 -0.17 26.13 -20.00
C ALA A 721 -0.18 25.29 -21.29
N TYR A 722 -1.37 24.98 -21.84
CA TYR A 722 -1.46 24.36 -23.17
C TYR A 722 -1.16 25.38 -24.28
N SER A 723 -1.84 26.53 -24.26
CA SER A 723 -1.84 27.50 -25.36
C SER A 723 -0.46 28.11 -25.67
N TYR A 724 0.34 28.37 -24.63
CA TYR A 724 1.72 28.89 -24.74
C TYR A 724 2.75 27.82 -25.10
N ALA A 725 2.45 26.55 -24.81
CA ALA A 725 3.29 25.43 -25.22
C ALA A 725 3.05 25.02 -26.68
N HIS A 726 1.90 25.35 -27.26
CA HIS A 726 1.61 25.20 -28.68
C HIS A 726 2.27 26.32 -29.50
N PRO A 727 2.96 26.02 -30.63
CA PRO A 727 3.70 27.03 -31.42
C PRO A 727 2.90 28.21 -31.99
N SER A 728 1.57 28.15 -32.00
CA SER A 728 0.71 29.11 -32.70
C SER A 728 -0.56 29.50 -31.95
N MET A 729 -1.11 28.65 -31.07
CA MET A 729 -2.36 28.91 -30.35
C MET A 729 -2.32 30.24 -29.56
N TYR A 730 -1.29 30.47 -28.71
CA TYR A 730 -1.17 31.72 -27.92
C TYR A 730 -1.18 33.01 -28.75
N LYS A 731 -0.78 32.94 -30.03
CA LYS A 731 -0.77 34.09 -30.95
C LYS A 731 -2.20 34.57 -31.22
N GLY A 732 -3.19 33.70 -31.08
CA GLY A 732 -4.58 34.09 -30.99
C GLY A 732 -5.24 34.54 -32.29
N ASN A 733 -4.64 34.24 -33.45
CA ASN A 733 -5.08 34.75 -34.77
C ASN A 733 -5.43 33.63 -35.76
N ALA A 734 -5.65 32.40 -35.30
CA ALA A 734 -5.95 31.25 -36.14
C ALA A 734 -7.47 31.11 -36.33
N CYS A 735 -7.94 31.59 -37.49
CA CYS A 735 -9.32 31.55 -37.99
C CYS A 735 -10.33 32.41 -37.21
N ILE A 736 -10.40 32.26 -35.89
CA ILE A 736 -11.12 33.15 -34.97
C ILE A 736 -10.09 33.80 -34.04
N ARG A 737 -10.31 35.06 -33.66
CA ARG A 737 -9.35 35.80 -32.83
C ARG A 737 -9.63 35.59 -31.33
N PHE A 738 -8.68 34.95 -30.64
CA PHE A 738 -8.73 34.68 -29.19
C PHE A 738 -7.49 35.23 -28.50
N ASN A 739 -7.65 36.20 -27.59
CA ASN A 739 -6.48 36.78 -26.92
C ASN A 739 -5.74 35.73 -26.08
N ASN A 740 -4.42 35.66 -26.24
CA ASN A 740 -3.55 34.65 -25.61
C ASN A 740 -3.92 33.20 -25.95
N GLY A 741 -4.71 32.96 -27.01
CA GLY A 741 -5.13 31.62 -27.42
C GLY A 741 -5.98 30.87 -26.39
N ILE A 742 -6.72 31.59 -25.54
CA ILE A 742 -7.68 31.02 -24.58
C ILE A 742 -9.05 31.70 -24.70
N THR A 743 -10.13 31.04 -24.28
CA THR A 743 -11.45 31.68 -24.15
C THR A 743 -12.28 31.06 -23.02
N ASN A 744 -13.03 31.88 -22.29
CA ASN A 744 -14.18 31.39 -21.53
C ASN A 744 -15.25 30.93 -22.53
N GLY A 745 -15.84 29.75 -22.34
CA GLY A 745 -16.73 29.17 -23.36
C GLY A 745 -17.95 30.03 -23.66
N ALA A 746 -18.67 30.42 -22.61
CA ALA A 746 -19.81 31.33 -22.71
C ALA A 746 -19.48 32.69 -23.39
N ALA A 747 -18.22 33.15 -23.33
CA ALA A 747 -17.77 34.37 -23.99
C ALA A 747 -17.58 34.20 -25.51
N TRP A 748 -17.29 32.98 -25.97
CA TRP A 748 -17.25 32.61 -27.38
C TRP A 748 -18.66 32.29 -27.90
N TYR A 749 -19.31 31.27 -27.36
CA TYR A 749 -20.73 30.96 -27.58
C TYR A 749 -21.28 30.05 -26.46
N VAL A 750 -22.58 30.15 -26.18
CA VAL A 750 -23.19 29.39 -25.08
C VAL A 750 -23.37 27.92 -25.46
N VAL A 751 -22.88 27.02 -24.60
CA VAL A 751 -23.14 25.58 -24.66
C VAL A 751 -23.86 25.14 -23.38
N ASP A 752 -24.82 24.23 -23.52
CA ASP A 752 -25.65 23.70 -22.43
C ASP A 752 -25.74 22.18 -22.58
N GLY A 753 -25.52 21.45 -21.48
CA GLY A 753 -25.35 20.00 -21.49
C GLY A 753 -23.99 19.52 -22.02
N GLY A 754 -22.94 20.34 -21.89
CA GLY A 754 -21.57 19.99 -22.25
C GLY A 754 -20.82 19.21 -21.16
N MET A 755 -19.80 18.45 -21.57
CA MET A 755 -18.99 17.61 -20.66
C MET A 755 -18.12 18.43 -19.70
N GLN A 756 -17.46 19.46 -20.21
CA GLN A 756 -16.53 20.32 -19.48
C GLN A 756 -17.16 20.91 -18.20
N ASP A 757 -18.32 21.56 -18.36
CA ASP A 757 -19.09 22.16 -17.27
C ASP A 757 -19.66 21.10 -16.30
N TRP A 758 -20.01 19.91 -16.81
CA TRP A 758 -20.51 18.79 -16.00
C TRP A 758 -19.40 18.20 -15.10
N SER A 759 -18.19 17.96 -15.65
CA SER A 759 -17.04 17.45 -14.90
C SER A 759 -16.73 18.35 -13.70
N TYR A 760 -16.64 19.67 -13.90
CA TYR A 760 -16.37 20.64 -12.84
C TYR A 760 -17.51 20.81 -11.83
N ALA A 761 -18.79 20.70 -12.25
CA ALA A 761 -19.92 20.91 -11.34
C ALA A 761 -20.22 19.71 -10.43
N TYR A 762 -19.86 18.49 -10.84
CA TYR A 762 -20.31 17.26 -10.19
C TYR A 762 -19.19 16.31 -9.74
N THR A 763 -17.93 16.62 -10.05
CA THR A 763 -16.75 15.84 -9.61
C THR A 763 -15.67 16.77 -9.02
N SER A 764 -14.46 16.28 -8.76
CA SER A 764 -13.30 17.14 -8.44
C SER A 764 -12.43 17.46 -9.66
N ASP A 765 -12.83 17.00 -10.85
CA ASP A 765 -12.09 17.11 -12.10
C ASP A 765 -12.19 18.51 -12.70
N MET A 766 -11.05 19.17 -12.89
CA MET A 766 -10.96 20.45 -13.59
C MET A 766 -10.73 20.20 -15.08
N GLU A 767 -11.81 20.18 -15.85
CA GLU A 767 -11.77 19.93 -17.29
C GLU A 767 -11.71 21.23 -18.12
N ILE A 768 -10.93 21.21 -19.21
CA ILE A 768 -10.97 22.23 -20.27
C ILE A 768 -11.26 21.59 -21.63
N THR A 769 -11.81 22.36 -22.55
CA THR A 769 -11.97 21.97 -23.96
C THR A 769 -10.82 22.56 -24.79
N ILE A 770 -10.18 21.74 -25.64
CA ILE A 770 -9.03 22.15 -26.45
C ILE A 770 -9.36 21.98 -27.93
N GLU A 771 -9.51 23.10 -28.62
CA GLU A 771 -9.70 23.16 -30.06
C GLU A 771 -8.32 23.13 -30.75
N LEU A 772 -8.02 22.05 -31.46
CA LEU A 772 -6.66 21.75 -31.98
C LEU A 772 -6.36 22.31 -33.38
N GLY A 773 -7.37 22.80 -34.10
CA GLY A 773 -7.23 23.20 -35.49
C GLY A 773 -8.56 23.62 -36.13
N CYS A 774 -8.49 24.59 -37.06
CA CYS A 774 -9.69 25.08 -37.74
C CYS A 774 -10.29 24.06 -38.72
N ASN A 775 -9.47 23.18 -39.28
CA ASN A 775 -9.97 22.06 -40.06
C ASN A 775 -10.22 20.88 -39.11
N LYS A 776 -11.47 20.43 -39.05
CA LYS A 776 -11.88 19.33 -38.17
C LYS A 776 -11.31 17.98 -38.62
N TYR A 777 -11.25 17.80 -39.93
CA TYR A 777 -10.78 16.60 -40.61
C TYR A 777 -9.77 17.03 -41.70
N PRO A 778 -8.52 17.34 -41.32
CA PRO A 778 -7.48 17.74 -42.26
C PRO A 778 -7.06 16.64 -43.23
N ASP A 779 -6.34 17.02 -44.28
CA ASP A 779 -5.65 16.05 -45.14
C ASP A 779 -4.67 15.22 -44.31
N GLU A 780 -4.53 13.94 -44.64
CA GLU A 780 -3.73 13.00 -43.87
C GLU A 780 -2.26 13.44 -43.73
N THR A 781 -1.74 14.14 -44.75
CA THR A 781 -0.38 14.71 -44.77
C THR A 781 -0.12 15.74 -43.67
N ASP A 782 -1.17 16.38 -43.15
CA ASP A 782 -1.07 17.43 -42.14
C ASP A 782 -1.02 16.87 -40.71
N LEU A 783 -1.41 15.60 -40.49
CA LEU A 783 -1.46 14.97 -39.17
C LEU A 783 -0.10 15.03 -38.45
N LYS A 784 1.01 14.92 -39.18
CA LYS A 784 2.37 15.09 -38.64
C LYS A 784 2.58 16.50 -38.08
N SER A 785 2.09 17.52 -38.77
CA SER A 785 2.20 18.92 -38.33
C SER A 785 1.34 19.17 -37.09
N TYR A 786 0.11 18.64 -37.03
CA TYR A 786 -0.72 18.71 -35.84
C TYR A 786 -0.08 18.01 -34.64
N TRP A 787 0.53 16.84 -34.84
CA TRP A 787 1.30 16.16 -33.80
C TRP A 787 2.49 17.00 -33.32
N ASP A 788 3.31 17.52 -34.24
CA ASP A 788 4.49 18.33 -33.90
C ASP A 788 4.12 19.59 -33.09
N ASP A 789 3.02 20.25 -33.45
CA ASP A 789 2.51 21.44 -32.77
C ASP A 789 1.93 21.12 -31.38
N ASN A 790 1.32 19.93 -31.17
CA ASN A 790 0.56 19.62 -29.96
C ASN A 790 1.27 18.72 -28.94
N LYS A 791 2.23 17.87 -29.32
CA LYS A 791 2.92 16.95 -28.39
C LYS A 791 3.57 17.66 -27.19
N GLY A 792 4.16 18.84 -27.44
CA GLY A 792 4.74 19.69 -26.39
C GLY A 792 3.70 20.27 -25.45
N ALA A 793 2.50 20.61 -25.96
CA ALA A 793 1.38 21.16 -25.21
C ALA A 793 0.62 20.09 -24.41
N LEU A 794 0.43 18.90 -24.99
CA LEU A 794 -0.16 17.73 -24.32
C LEU A 794 0.62 17.39 -23.03
N LEU A 795 1.95 17.39 -23.08
CA LEU A 795 2.82 17.26 -21.90
C LEU A 795 2.74 18.46 -20.94
N ALA A 796 2.60 19.69 -21.45
CA ALA A 796 2.56 20.91 -20.64
C ALA A 796 1.32 20.97 -19.75
N TYR A 797 0.21 20.43 -20.26
CA TYR A 797 -1.07 20.47 -19.58
C TYR A 797 -1.20 19.40 -18.50
N ILE A 798 -0.90 18.13 -18.78
CA ILE A 798 -0.98 17.08 -17.73
C ILE A 798 -0.01 17.34 -16.57
N THR A 799 1.14 17.98 -16.81
CA THR A 799 2.05 18.41 -15.72
C THR A 799 1.49 19.53 -14.85
N GLN A 800 0.37 20.19 -15.22
CA GLN A 800 -0.28 21.14 -14.32
C GLN A 800 -0.92 20.47 -13.12
N VAL A 801 -1.24 19.17 -13.18
CA VAL A 801 -1.92 18.45 -12.08
C VAL A 801 -1.13 18.47 -10.76
N VAL A 802 0.19 18.64 -10.84
CA VAL A 802 1.04 18.70 -9.64
C VAL A 802 1.06 20.07 -8.96
N HIS A 803 0.24 21.04 -9.37
CA HIS A 803 0.16 22.39 -8.76
C HIS A 803 -0.93 22.49 -7.67
N GLY A 804 -1.00 23.63 -6.97
CA GLY A 804 -1.97 23.87 -5.91
C GLY A 804 -1.62 23.18 -4.58
N ILE A 805 -2.58 22.47 -3.99
CA ILE A 805 -2.38 21.65 -2.79
C ILE A 805 -2.71 20.19 -3.06
N ARG A 806 -2.03 19.29 -2.34
CA ARG A 806 -2.44 17.90 -2.18
C ARG A 806 -2.21 17.45 -0.75
N GLY A 807 -2.78 16.32 -0.35
CA GLY A 807 -2.47 15.73 0.94
C GLY A 807 -3.58 14.82 1.41
N PHE A 808 -3.68 14.61 2.71
CA PHE A 808 -4.54 13.59 3.30
C PHE A 808 -5.38 14.15 4.44
N VAL A 809 -6.55 13.57 4.66
CA VAL A 809 -7.37 13.80 5.86
C VAL A 809 -7.48 12.53 6.68
N PHE A 810 -7.21 12.65 7.97
CA PHE A 810 -7.29 11.55 8.93
C PHE A 810 -8.25 11.84 10.08
N ASP A 811 -8.78 10.79 10.71
CA ASP A 811 -9.36 10.87 12.05
C ASP A 811 -8.24 11.17 13.06
N SER A 812 -8.35 12.29 13.76
CA SER A 812 -7.37 12.73 14.77
C SER A 812 -7.06 11.70 15.86
N LYS A 813 -8.03 10.84 16.22
CA LYS A 813 -7.94 9.86 17.29
C LYS A 813 -7.54 8.49 16.76
N THR A 814 -8.15 8.02 15.69
CA THR A 814 -7.92 6.67 15.17
C THR A 814 -6.85 6.60 14.08
N LYS A 815 -6.42 7.74 13.52
CA LYS A 815 -5.41 7.91 12.45
C LYS A 815 -5.80 7.33 11.10
N ILE A 816 -7.09 7.17 10.88
CA ILE A 816 -7.64 6.49 9.70
C ILE A 816 -7.92 7.49 8.60
N PRO A 817 -7.58 7.20 7.34
CA PRO A 817 -7.94 8.05 6.22
C PRO A 817 -9.45 8.27 6.14
N LEU A 818 -9.84 9.53 5.96
CA LEU A 818 -11.23 9.96 5.90
C LEU A 818 -11.59 10.31 4.47
N SER A 819 -12.27 9.39 3.79
CA SER A 819 -12.89 9.66 2.47
C SER A 819 -14.11 10.56 2.54
N GLY A 820 -14.41 11.29 1.46
CA GLY A 820 -15.57 12.19 1.38
C GLY A 820 -15.52 13.34 2.39
N VAL A 821 -14.32 13.80 2.75
CA VAL A 821 -14.13 15.06 3.48
C VAL A 821 -14.15 16.18 2.45
N ILE A 822 -14.93 17.21 2.70
CA ILE A 822 -15.02 18.38 1.85
C ILE A 822 -13.85 19.31 2.18
N ILE A 823 -13.09 19.71 1.16
CA ILE A 823 -11.99 20.65 1.26
C ILE A 823 -12.44 21.99 0.70
N HIS A 824 -12.62 22.95 1.60
CA HIS A 824 -12.99 24.33 1.30
C HIS A 824 -11.74 25.20 1.18
N VAL A 825 -11.67 26.03 0.15
CA VAL A 825 -10.65 27.09 0.03
C VAL A 825 -11.34 28.42 0.27
N HIS A 826 -10.93 29.17 1.30
CA HIS A 826 -11.58 30.43 1.65
C HIS A 826 -11.43 31.44 0.49
N GLY A 827 -12.56 31.95 0.02
CA GLY A 827 -12.64 32.86 -1.13
C GLY A 827 -12.84 32.19 -2.49
N ILE A 828 -12.86 30.85 -2.56
CA ILE A 828 -13.20 30.11 -3.78
C ILE A 828 -14.40 29.18 -3.51
N GLN A 829 -15.52 29.49 -4.16
CA GLN A 829 -16.82 28.86 -3.90
C GLN A 829 -17.03 27.57 -4.71
N HIS A 830 -16.00 26.73 -4.71
CA HIS A 830 -16.00 25.38 -5.27
C HIS A 830 -15.13 24.49 -4.39
N ASN A 831 -15.66 23.34 -3.96
CA ASN A 831 -14.99 22.45 -3.01
C ASN A 831 -14.64 21.14 -3.71
N VAL A 832 -13.51 20.52 -3.33
CA VAL A 832 -13.19 19.13 -3.71
C VAL A 832 -13.45 18.18 -2.56
N SER A 833 -13.48 16.88 -2.84
CA SER A 833 -13.62 15.83 -1.81
C SER A 833 -12.40 14.93 -1.74
N SER A 834 -12.02 14.49 -0.54
CA SER A 834 -11.03 13.42 -0.40
C SER A 834 -11.54 12.08 -0.94
N TYR A 835 -10.65 11.32 -1.57
CA TYR A 835 -10.95 10.01 -2.15
C TYR A 835 -10.89 8.90 -1.09
N ARG A 836 -11.00 7.64 -1.51
CA ARG A 836 -11.19 6.46 -0.63
C ARG A 836 -10.06 6.32 0.41
N ASP A 837 -8.84 6.71 0.05
CA ASP A 837 -7.63 6.61 0.87
C ASP A 837 -7.34 7.91 1.64
N GLY A 838 -8.33 8.80 1.71
CA GLY A 838 -8.30 10.05 2.48
C GLY A 838 -7.46 11.15 1.83
N ASP A 839 -6.79 10.83 0.73
CA ASP A 839 -6.06 11.73 -0.14
C ASP A 839 -6.98 12.72 -0.86
N PHE A 840 -6.48 13.90 -1.17
CA PHE A 840 -7.18 14.93 -1.94
C PHE A 840 -6.18 15.78 -2.73
N PHE A 841 -6.68 16.36 -3.82
CA PHE A 841 -5.94 17.27 -4.70
C PHE A 841 -6.81 18.49 -4.97
N ARG A 842 -6.22 19.68 -4.97
CA ARG A 842 -6.91 20.91 -5.26
C ARG A 842 -5.98 21.88 -5.99
N LEU A 843 -6.18 21.99 -7.30
CA LEU A 843 -5.45 22.92 -8.15
C LEU A 843 -5.81 24.35 -7.77
N LEU A 844 -4.79 25.19 -7.63
CA LEU A 844 -4.88 26.60 -7.23
C LEU A 844 -3.73 27.36 -7.89
N THR A 845 -3.95 28.63 -8.20
CA THR A 845 -2.89 29.54 -8.63
C THR A 845 -1.92 29.85 -7.47
N PRO A 846 -0.64 30.17 -7.76
CA PRO A 846 0.32 30.55 -6.72
C PRO A 846 -0.15 31.74 -5.89
N GLY A 847 -0.20 31.58 -4.58
CA GLY A 847 -0.85 32.52 -3.65
C GLY A 847 -0.87 31.98 -2.22
N THR A 848 -1.60 32.65 -1.34
CA THR A 848 -1.73 32.25 0.07
C THR A 848 -3.20 32.08 0.42
N TYR A 849 -3.56 30.92 0.96
CA TYR A 849 -4.95 30.51 1.16
C TYR A 849 -5.20 29.99 2.58
N ASP A 850 -6.38 30.25 3.11
CA ASP A 850 -6.93 29.55 4.26
C ASP A 850 -7.75 28.35 3.73
N ILE A 851 -7.50 27.14 4.24
CA ILE A 851 -8.12 25.90 3.73
C ILE A 851 -8.78 25.18 4.90
N THR A 852 -10.03 24.76 4.74
CA THR A 852 -10.80 24.07 5.78
C THR A 852 -11.23 22.69 5.32
N ALA A 853 -10.93 21.66 6.12
CA ALA A 853 -11.44 20.32 5.92
C ALA A 853 -12.68 20.10 6.81
N GLU A 854 -13.81 19.72 6.20
CA GLU A 854 -15.08 19.47 6.88
C GLU A 854 -15.69 18.11 6.54
N ARG A 855 -16.23 17.43 7.55
CA ARG A 855 -17.00 16.19 7.38
C ARG A 855 -18.11 16.08 8.43
N ILE A 856 -19.28 15.60 8.01
CA ILE A 856 -20.40 15.30 8.92
C ILE A 856 -19.93 14.33 10.02
N GLY A 857 -20.29 14.63 11.27
CA GLY A 857 -19.84 13.89 12.46
C GLY A 857 -18.48 14.33 13.01
N TYR A 858 -17.75 15.20 12.32
CA TYR A 858 -16.47 15.76 12.74
C TYR A 858 -16.55 17.27 12.99
N GLN A 859 -15.64 17.77 13.84
CA GLN A 859 -15.24 19.16 13.93
C GLN A 859 -14.36 19.47 12.72
N SER A 860 -14.67 20.55 12.01
CA SER A 860 -13.84 21.04 10.91
C SER A 860 -12.50 21.56 11.43
N GLU A 861 -11.47 21.49 10.59
CA GLU A 861 -10.14 22.02 10.87
C GLU A 861 -9.76 23.01 9.77
N THR A 862 -9.46 24.25 10.15
CA THR A 862 -8.95 25.27 9.23
C THR A 862 -7.45 25.43 9.43
N LYS A 863 -6.71 25.37 8.32
CA LYS A 863 -5.30 25.73 8.24
C LYS A 863 -5.17 27.06 7.53
N GLN A 864 -4.56 28.01 8.20
CA GLN A 864 -4.46 29.38 7.72
C GLN A 864 -3.12 29.64 7.02
N SER A 865 -3.13 30.58 6.08
CA SER A 865 -1.94 31.10 5.40
C SER A 865 -1.05 30.03 4.76
N ILE A 866 -1.67 29.03 4.12
CA ILE A 866 -0.95 28.03 3.32
C ILE A 866 -0.46 28.70 2.04
N LEU A 867 0.86 28.83 1.92
CA LEU A 867 1.54 29.35 0.74
C LEU A 867 1.64 28.27 -0.34
N ILE A 868 1.21 28.61 -1.55
CA ILE A 868 1.28 27.77 -2.75
C ILE A 868 2.31 28.36 -3.71
N GLY A 869 3.34 27.58 -4.03
CA GLY A 869 4.39 27.95 -4.98
C GLY A 869 4.02 27.72 -6.44
N SER A 870 4.92 28.13 -7.35
CA SER A 870 4.75 28.04 -8.81
C SER A 870 5.45 26.84 -9.47
N GLN A 871 5.88 25.85 -8.69
CA GLN A 871 6.67 24.70 -9.20
C GLN A 871 6.15 23.32 -8.75
N SER A 872 5.44 23.23 -7.64
CA SER A 872 4.88 21.96 -7.13
C SER A 872 3.80 22.19 -6.08
N SER A 873 3.02 21.15 -5.82
CA SER A 873 1.88 21.15 -4.90
C SER A 873 2.33 21.17 -3.46
N THR A 874 1.66 22.00 -2.67
CA THR A 874 1.93 22.12 -1.25
C THR A 874 1.21 21.01 -0.49
N TYR A 875 1.96 20.23 0.31
CA TYR A 875 1.39 19.14 1.09
C TYR A 875 0.63 19.65 2.33
N VAL A 876 -0.65 19.28 2.44
CA VAL A 876 -1.54 19.71 3.53
C VAL A 876 -2.26 18.50 4.13
N GLU A 877 -1.96 18.19 5.40
CA GLU A 877 -2.56 17.05 6.12
C GLU A 877 -3.53 17.52 7.23
N PHE A 878 -4.78 17.08 7.19
CA PHE A 878 -5.81 17.40 8.19
C PHE A 878 -6.05 16.22 9.16
N LYS A 879 -6.39 16.52 10.42
CA LYS A 879 -6.66 15.57 11.51
C LYS A 879 -7.94 15.96 12.22
N LEU A 880 -9.08 15.54 11.68
CA LEU A 880 -10.40 15.92 12.16
C LEU A 880 -10.79 15.21 13.47
N LYS A 881 -11.42 15.93 14.39
CA LYS A 881 -11.93 15.37 15.66
C LYS A 881 -13.40 15.00 15.52
N ARG A 882 -13.82 13.82 16.01
CA ARG A 882 -15.25 13.50 16.07
C ARG A 882 -15.97 14.47 17.02
N LYS A 883 -17.20 14.88 16.67
CA LYS A 883 -18.06 15.67 17.56
C LYS A 883 -18.56 14.78 18.70
N ASP A 884 -18.36 15.19 19.95
CA ASP A 884 -18.86 14.46 21.12
C ASP A 884 -20.38 14.61 21.24
N PHE A 885 -21.14 13.54 20.97
CA PHE A 885 -22.60 13.50 21.07
C PHE A 885 -23.12 13.29 22.50
N LEU A 886 -22.43 13.81 23.52
CA LEU A 886 -22.85 13.71 24.91
C LEU A 886 -22.70 15.05 25.63
N ASN A 887 -23.81 15.49 26.24
CA ASN A 887 -23.94 16.62 27.16
C ASN A 887 -23.71 18.02 26.57
N ASN A 888 -24.69 18.49 25.79
CA ASN A 888 -25.27 19.82 26.00
C ASN A 888 -26.62 19.94 25.27
N ASP A 889 -27.71 19.61 25.96
CA ASP A 889 -29.00 20.31 25.80
C ASP A 889 -29.97 19.90 26.92
N ASN A 890 -30.05 20.71 27.98
CA ASN A 890 -31.04 20.54 29.04
C ASN A 890 -32.32 21.37 28.82
N ASN A 891 -32.41 22.07 27.67
CA ASN A 891 -33.49 23.00 27.32
C ASN A 891 -34.10 22.70 25.93
N ASN A 892 -34.66 21.50 25.72
CA ASN A 892 -35.80 21.29 24.80
C ASN A 892 -36.44 19.90 24.98
N LYS A 893 -37.18 19.72 26.08
CA LYS A 893 -38.12 18.59 26.20
C LYS A 893 -39.37 18.85 25.36
N ASN A 894 -39.32 18.57 24.06
CA ASN A 894 -40.54 18.27 23.27
C ASN A 894 -40.31 17.41 21.99
N ASP A 895 -39.15 17.48 21.31
CA ASP A 895 -38.98 16.79 20.01
C ASP A 895 -38.55 15.31 20.05
N THR A 896 -38.17 14.78 21.23
CA THR A 896 -37.76 13.36 21.37
C THR A 896 -38.89 12.33 21.19
N LYS A 897 -40.12 12.77 20.85
CA LYS A 897 -41.24 11.89 20.48
C LYS A 897 -41.47 11.73 18.97
N GLY A 898 -40.93 12.61 18.12
CA GLY A 898 -41.14 12.52 16.66
C GLY A 898 -40.26 11.48 15.95
N ILE A 899 -39.04 11.26 16.45
CA ILE A 899 -38.02 10.43 15.77
C ILE A 899 -38.26 8.92 16.00
N PHE A 900 -38.84 8.53 17.13
CA PHE A 900 -39.14 7.13 17.44
C PHE A 900 -40.45 6.60 16.79
N SER A 901 -41.36 7.47 16.36
CA SER A 901 -42.63 7.04 15.73
C SER A 901 -42.49 6.61 14.27
N THR A 902 -41.48 7.10 13.55
CA THR A 902 -41.34 6.86 12.11
C THR A 902 -40.61 5.55 11.78
N PHE A 903 -39.80 5.02 12.72
CA PHE A 903 -38.98 3.83 12.51
C PHE A 903 -39.71 2.48 12.61
N VAL A 904 -41.01 2.48 12.92
CA VAL A 904 -41.81 1.25 13.15
C VAL A 904 -42.74 0.89 11.98
N ASN A 905 -42.95 1.80 11.00
CA ASN A 905 -43.97 1.64 9.96
C ASN A 905 -43.43 1.26 8.56
N ALA A 906 -42.23 0.65 8.48
CA ALA A 906 -41.62 0.26 7.20
C ALA A 906 -41.01 -1.16 7.20
N THR A 907 -41.75 -2.17 7.68
CA THR A 907 -41.42 -3.58 7.38
C THR A 907 -42.65 -4.35 6.88
N SER A 908 -42.50 -4.91 5.67
CA SER A 908 -43.49 -5.69 4.94
C SER A 908 -44.07 -6.89 5.71
N THR A 909 -45.28 -7.27 5.34
CA THR A 909 -46.24 -8.16 6.04
C THR A 909 -45.75 -9.59 6.33
N ASN A 910 -44.60 -10.02 5.79
CA ASN A 910 -44.11 -11.40 5.92
C ASN A 910 -43.38 -11.73 7.23
N VAL A 911 -43.06 -10.74 8.08
CA VAL A 911 -42.41 -11.00 9.39
C VAL A 911 -43.41 -11.46 10.47
N ARG A 912 -44.69 -11.09 10.36
CA ARG A 912 -45.72 -11.42 11.37
C ARG A 912 -46.02 -12.93 11.46
N THR A 913 -45.97 -13.65 10.34
CA THR A 913 -46.26 -15.09 10.30
C THR A 913 -45.15 -15.94 10.92
N LEU A 914 -43.90 -15.47 10.88
CA LEU A 914 -42.76 -16.14 11.50
C LEU A 914 -42.77 -15.98 13.03
N PHE A 915 -43.10 -14.79 13.53
CA PHE A 915 -43.19 -14.52 14.97
C PHE A 915 -44.32 -15.29 15.68
N TYR A 916 -45.42 -15.62 14.98
CA TYR A 916 -46.50 -16.42 15.56
C TYR A 916 -46.20 -17.92 15.66
N ARG A 917 -45.24 -18.47 14.88
CA ARG A 917 -44.81 -19.87 15.03
C ARG A 917 -43.70 -20.09 16.06
N ILE A 918 -42.91 -19.06 16.37
CA ILE A 918 -41.83 -19.16 17.38
C ILE A 918 -42.38 -19.01 18.81
N LYS A 919 -43.51 -18.34 19.01
CA LYS A 919 -44.10 -18.13 20.35
C LYS A 919 -44.67 -19.38 21.01
N GLU A 920 -45.10 -20.38 20.24
CA GLU A 920 -45.56 -21.68 20.77
C GLU A 920 -44.40 -22.59 21.22
N PHE A 921 -43.20 -22.40 20.68
CA PHE A 921 -42.04 -23.26 21.03
C PHE A 921 -41.37 -22.85 22.36
N ILE A 922 -41.68 -21.66 22.89
CA ILE A 922 -41.06 -21.11 24.13
C ILE A 922 -42.09 -21.03 25.27
N LEU A 923 -43.00 -22.01 25.36
CA LEU A 923 -43.89 -22.19 26.53
C LEU A 923 -43.75 -23.54 27.25
N HIS A 924 -42.96 -24.49 26.72
CA HIS A 924 -42.80 -25.84 27.30
C HIS A 924 -41.39 -26.20 27.82
N GLN A 925 -40.60 -25.21 28.28
CA GLN A 925 -39.37 -25.47 29.07
C GLN A 925 -39.29 -24.68 30.39
N LYS A 926 -40.33 -24.80 31.24
CA LYS A 926 -40.27 -24.38 32.66
C LYS A 926 -40.57 -25.48 33.69
N LEU A 927 -40.47 -26.75 33.28
CA LEU A 927 -40.58 -27.89 34.22
C LEU A 927 -39.22 -28.58 34.51
N PHE A 928 -38.21 -28.41 33.66
CA PHE A 928 -36.93 -29.13 33.79
C PHE A 928 -36.01 -28.57 34.90
N LEU A 929 -36.09 -27.26 35.17
CA LEU A 929 -35.24 -26.58 36.17
C LEU A 929 -35.66 -26.83 37.64
N ILE A 930 -36.88 -27.32 37.89
CA ILE A 930 -37.34 -27.65 39.26
C ILE A 930 -36.92 -29.08 39.64
N ILE A 931 -36.91 -30.02 38.68
CA ILE A 931 -36.53 -31.42 38.92
C ILE A 931 -35.00 -31.55 39.11
N ALA A 932 -34.19 -30.82 38.33
CA ALA A 932 -32.73 -30.84 38.45
C ALA A 932 -32.22 -30.38 39.84
N GLY A 933 -32.88 -29.40 40.46
CA GLY A 933 -32.52 -28.90 41.79
C GLY A 933 -32.75 -29.90 42.92
N ILE A 934 -33.76 -30.77 42.80
CA ILE A 934 -34.07 -31.79 43.82
C ILE A 934 -33.05 -32.94 43.77
N CYS A 935 -32.63 -33.36 42.57
CA CYS A 935 -31.61 -34.40 42.41
C CYS A 935 -30.24 -34.01 42.99
N ALA A 936 -29.83 -32.74 42.87
CA ALA A 936 -28.57 -32.25 43.42
C ALA A 936 -28.52 -32.26 44.97
N LEU A 937 -29.67 -32.04 45.62
CA LEU A 937 -29.78 -32.06 47.09
C LEU A 937 -29.71 -33.50 47.65
N VAL A 938 -30.27 -34.47 46.93
CA VAL A 938 -30.23 -35.89 47.32
C VAL A 938 -28.82 -36.48 47.16
N LEU A 939 -28.12 -36.16 46.06
CA LEU A 939 -26.75 -36.64 45.82
C LEU A 939 -25.73 -36.12 46.84
N SER A 940 -25.89 -34.88 47.30
CA SER A 940 -24.99 -34.28 48.31
C SER A 940 -25.19 -34.88 49.72
N ILE A 941 -26.42 -35.29 50.07
CA ILE A 941 -26.70 -36.03 51.32
C ILE A 941 -26.09 -37.45 51.28
N ILE A 942 -26.18 -38.14 50.15
CA ILE A 942 -25.58 -39.48 49.97
C ILE A 942 -24.06 -39.43 50.10
N PHE A 943 -23.40 -38.43 49.51
CA PHE A 943 -21.93 -38.30 49.58
C PHE A 943 -21.43 -38.07 51.02
N ALA A 944 -22.19 -37.32 51.84
CA ALA A 944 -21.86 -37.11 53.26
C ALA A 944 -21.92 -38.40 54.09
N ILE A 945 -22.85 -39.31 53.78
CA ILE A 945 -23.01 -40.61 54.48
C ILE A 945 -21.87 -41.59 54.12
N VAL A 946 -21.35 -41.53 52.89
CA VAL A 946 -20.23 -42.38 52.45
C VAL A 946 -18.90 -41.95 53.10
N VAL A 947 -18.65 -40.65 53.24
CA VAL A 947 -17.40 -40.13 53.83
C VAL A 947 -17.28 -40.43 55.33
N ILE A 948 -18.40 -40.55 56.05
CA ILE A 948 -18.40 -40.87 57.49
C ILE A 948 -18.08 -42.35 57.76
N ASN A 949 -18.36 -43.26 56.83
CA ASN A 949 -18.16 -44.70 57.03
C ASN A 949 -16.75 -45.23 56.69
N LEU A 950 -15.87 -44.43 56.08
CA LEU A 950 -14.53 -44.86 55.66
C LEU A 950 -13.39 -44.49 56.63
N ARG A 951 -13.71 -44.35 57.94
CA ARG A 951 -12.71 -44.09 59.00
C ARG A 951 -12.63 -45.15 60.11
N PHE A 952 -13.15 -46.35 59.88
CA PHE A 952 -12.97 -47.50 60.78
C PHE A 952 -12.50 -48.76 60.03
N CYS A 953 -11.18 -48.91 59.88
CA CYS A 953 -10.44 -50.15 60.18
C CYS A 953 -8.92 -49.99 59.97
N GLN A 954 -8.14 -50.46 60.95
CA GLN A 954 -6.68 -50.64 60.94
C GLN A 954 -6.34 -51.98 60.21
N GLY A 955 -5.10 -52.40 59.88
CA GLY A 955 -3.73 -51.89 60.05
C GLY A 955 -2.71 -53.08 60.07
N SER A 956 -1.38 -52.79 60.04
CA SER A 956 -0.23 -53.76 60.20
C SER A 956 0.04 -54.75 59.01
N THR A 957 1.22 -55.34 58.74
CA THR A 957 2.59 -55.31 59.34
C THR A 957 3.71 -55.87 58.41
N SER A 958 4.91 -55.25 58.43
CA SER A 958 6.33 -55.75 58.33
C SER A 958 6.82 -57.08 57.64
N ARG A 959 8.03 -56.99 56.99
CA ARG A 959 9.09 -58.03 56.72
C ARG A 959 8.73 -59.19 55.72
N GLY A 960 9.64 -59.86 54.97
CA GLY A 960 11.07 -59.66 54.62
C GLY A 960 11.78 -60.93 53.99
N HIS A 961 12.69 -60.73 53.01
CA HIS A 961 13.84 -61.59 52.56
C HIS A 961 13.71 -62.95 51.77
N THR A 962 14.81 -63.24 51.01
CA THR A 962 15.25 -64.48 50.26
C THR A 962 14.60 -64.78 48.88
N GLY A 963 15.28 -65.35 47.85
CA GLY A 963 16.72 -65.62 47.61
C GLY A 963 17.03 -66.52 46.35
N PHE A 964 18.30 -66.57 45.90
CA PHE A 964 18.97 -67.50 44.94
C PHE A 964 18.72 -67.37 43.40
N GLN A 965 19.75 -66.99 42.58
CA GLN A 965 20.79 -67.81 41.85
C GLN A 965 20.26 -68.50 40.57
N ARG A 966 20.89 -68.53 39.36
CA ARG A 966 22.27 -68.37 38.80
C ARG A 966 22.15 -67.89 37.30
N TYR A 967 23.15 -67.67 36.42
CA TYR A 967 24.64 -67.78 36.37
C TYR A 967 25.20 -66.87 35.22
N GLU A 968 26.52 -66.67 35.17
CA GLU A 968 27.37 -66.28 34.00
C GLU A 968 28.58 -67.27 33.94
N PRO A 969 29.79 -67.05 33.34
CA PRO A 969 30.34 -66.05 32.36
C PRO A 969 31.17 -66.71 31.21
N LEU A 970 31.79 -66.02 30.23
CA LEU A 970 33.17 -65.44 30.14
C LEU A 970 33.43 -65.10 28.62
N VAL A 971 34.19 -64.09 28.11
CA VAL A 971 35.60 -63.66 28.30
C VAL A 971 36.61 -64.64 27.62
N GLN A 972 37.55 -64.28 26.71
CA GLN A 972 38.21 -62.99 26.35
C GLN A 972 38.91 -62.97 24.93
N ASP A 973 39.07 -61.78 24.31
CA ASP A 973 40.24 -61.20 23.55
C ASP A 973 40.86 -61.72 22.21
N GLU A 974 41.62 -60.79 21.56
CA GLU A 974 42.59 -60.89 20.42
C GLU A 974 42.05 -61.30 19.01
N GLY A 975 42.59 -60.84 17.86
CA GLY A 975 43.65 -59.87 17.55
C GLY A 975 43.97 -59.78 16.02
N ASP A 976 44.56 -58.65 15.60
CA ASP A 976 45.37 -58.39 14.39
C ASP A 976 44.86 -58.43 12.90
N LEU A 977 45.24 -57.34 12.20
CA LEU A 977 45.43 -57.10 10.75
C LEU A 977 46.56 -58.01 10.16
N PRO A 978 46.77 -58.21 8.82
CA PRO A 978 47.05 -57.11 7.86
C PRO A 978 46.98 -57.29 6.30
N ILE A 979 46.87 -56.14 5.58
CA ILE A 979 47.66 -55.69 4.39
C ILE A 979 47.53 -56.34 2.97
N MET A 980 47.62 -55.47 1.93
CA MET A 980 47.94 -55.67 0.47
C MET A 980 46.93 -56.39 -0.45
N GLU A 981 46.88 -56.20 -1.79
CA GLU A 981 47.17 -55.04 -2.69
C GLU A 981 46.65 -55.37 -4.12
N ARG A 982 46.45 -54.34 -4.96
CA ARG A 982 46.57 -54.31 -6.46
C ARG A 982 45.58 -55.03 -7.42
N HIS A 983 45.07 -54.17 -8.32
CA HIS A 983 45.08 -54.24 -9.81
C HIS A 983 43.96 -54.92 -10.65
N ASN A 984 43.29 -54.05 -11.41
CA ASN A 984 43.11 -54.03 -12.88
C ASN A 984 42.61 -55.30 -13.60
N GLY A 985 41.32 -55.28 -13.96
CA GLY A 985 40.69 -56.28 -14.83
C GLY A 985 40.93 -56.12 -16.34
N ARG A 986 40.20 -56.95 -17.11
CA ARG A 986 39.76 -56.71 -18.51
C ARG A 986 38.93 -57.88 -19.05
N LYS A 987 37.82 -57.55 -19.76
CA LYS A 987 37.18 -58.32 -20.86
C LYS A 987 36.65 -59.74 -20.54
N ALA A 988 35.71 -60.34 -21.28
CA ALA A 988 34.62 -59.90 -22.18
C ALA A 988 33.86 -61.18 -22.64
N LEU A 989 32.61 -61.07 -23.16
CA LEU A 989 32.16 -61.65 -24.46
C LEU A 989 30.65 -61.93 -24.57
N ARG A 990 30.21 -61.96 -25.85
CA ARG A 990 28.95 -62.47 -26.45
C ARG A 990 27.76 -61.51 -26.56
N ASN A 991 27.05 -61.42 -27.70
CA ASN A 991 27.33 -61.87 -29.09
C ASN A 991 26.36 -61.19 -30.12
N ASN A 992 26.82 -61.01 -31.36
CA ASN A 992 26.09 -61.00 -32.67
C ASN A 992 24.93 -59.97 -32.90
N HIS A 993 24.98 -59.02 -33.86
CA HIS A 993 25.05 -59.08 -35.36
C HIS A 993 23.64 -59.19 -36.04
N ILE A 994 23.28 -58.48 -37.14
CA ILE A 994 24.07 -57.71 -38.15
C ILE A 994 23.18 -56.76 -39.03
N ILE A 995 23.74 -55.64 -39.57
CA ILE A 995 23.26 -54.74 -40.71
C ILE A 995 21.88 -54.04 -40.51
N GLY A 996 21.50 -52.83 -40.98
CA GLY A 996 21.99 -51.78 -41.93
C GLY A 996 20.82 -51.36 -42.87
N SER A 997 20.67 -50.14 -43.45
CA SER A 997 21.50 -48.91 -43.54
C SER A 997 20.66 -47.60 -43.53
N GLU A 998 20.75 -46.70 -44.52
CA GLU A 998 20.20 -45.31 -44.56
C GLU A 998 19.14 -45.03 -45.67
N SER A 999 18.35 -43.96 -45.44
CA SER A 999 17.85 -42.89 -46.36
C SER A 999 17.01 -43.11 -47.64
N SER A 1000 16.24 -42.04 -47.93
CA SER A 1000 15.79 -41.47 -49.22
C SER A 1000 14.65 -42.11 -50.05
N ASP A 1001 13.58 -41.31 -50.13
CA ASP A 1001 12.90 -40.79 -51.33
C ASP A 1001 11.89 -41.61 -52.18
N ASP A 1002 10.82 -40.87 -52.49
CA ASP A 1002 9.97 -40.79 -53.69
C ASP A 1002 8.81 -41.76 -54.04
N GLU A 1003 7.69 -41.06 -54.28
CA GLU A 1003 6.65 -41.20 -55.32
C GLU A 1003 5.52 -42.27 -55.28
N ASP A 1004 4.32 -41.71 -55.43
CA ASP A 1004 3.21 -42.10 -56.30
C ASP A 1004 2.13 -43.15 -55.93
N ASP A 1005 1.09 -42.61 -55.28
CA ASP A 1005 -0.17 -42.16 -55.94
C ASP A 1005 -1.50 -42.99 -55.83
N HIS A 1006 -2.58 -42.19 -55.78
CA HIS A 1006 -3.99 -42.45 -56.10
C HIS A 1006 -4.75 -43.63 -55.42
N THR A 1007 -5.71 -43.27 -54.56
CA THR A 1007 -7.15 -43.42 -54.91
C THR A 1007 -8.08 -42.53 -54.06
N LEU A 1008 -9.20 -42.10 -54.65
CA LEU A 1008 -10.09 -41.06 -54.12
C LEU A 1008 -11.38 -41.57 -53.43
N PHE A 1009 -11.99 -40.62 -52.70
CA PHE A 1009 -13.44 -40.33 -52.58
C PHE A 1009 -14.28 -40.85 -51.39
N SER A 1010 -14.59 -39.87 -50.52
CA SER A 1010 -15.85 -39.71 -49.75
C SER A 1010 -16.09 -40.69 -48.58
N SER A 1011 -16.83 -40.33 -47.52
CA SER A 1011 -17.83 -39.26 -47.39
C SER A 1011 -17.94 -38.70 -45.95
N LYS A 1012 -18.78 -37.66 -45.79
CA LYS A 1012 -19.02 -36.93 -44.53
C LYS A 1012 -19.53 -37.82 -43.40
N ILE A 1013 -19.11 -37.54 -42.16
CA ILE A 1013 -19.95 -37.21 -40.96
C ILE A 1013 -19.06 -37.31 -39.71
N ASN A 1014 -19.01 -36.25 -38.88
CA ASN A 1014 -19.23 -36.43 -37.44
C ASN A 1014 -19.46 -35.11 -36.69
N LYS A 1015 -20.48 -35.14 -35.82
CA LYS A 1015 -20.70 -34.22 -34.69
C LYS A 1015 -20.80 -35.08 -33.44
N SER A 1016 -19.85 -34.97 -32.52
CA SER A 1016 -19.98 -35.33 -31.10
C SER A 1016 -18.85 -34.58 -30.36
N MET A 1017 -19.20 -33.54 -29.61
CA MET A 1017 -19.42 -33.56 -28.16
C MET A 1017 -18.13 -33.64 -27.32
N ILE A 1018 -17.86 -32.55 -26.58
CA ILE A 1018 -17.47 -32.51 -25.15
C ILE A 1018 -16.24 -33.38 -24.80
N SER A 1019 -15.03 -32.84 -24.61
CA SER A 1019 -14.69 -31.94 -23.49
C SER A 1019 -13.22 -31.47 -23.55
N SER A 1020 -13.00 -30.16 -23.51
CA SER A 1020 -11.90 -29.43 -22.84
C SER A 1020 -12.31 -27.96 -22.85
#